data_AF-A0AAN0YTA0-F1
#
_entry.id   AF-A0AAN0YTA0-F1
#
_cell.length_a   1.000
_cell.length_b   1.000
_cell.length_c   1.000
_cell.angle_alpha   90.00
_cell.angle_beta   90.00
_cell.angle_gamma   90.00
#
_symmetry.space_group_name_H-M   'P 1'
#
loop_
_entity.id
_entity.type
_entity.pdbx_description
1 polymer ?
#
loop_
_entity_poly.entity_id
_entity_poly.type
_entity_poly.pdbx_seq_one_letter_code
_entity_poly.pdbx_strand_id
1 'polypeptide(L)'
;MYKRIERFQTKAFSFNEEIEQIFDYYLQLFLKEFEYTLFKTYMQEICMPDIEVQLNKYYIANHLNDKLNLIPNSLTVSQVMEILDSIITYKLEECLTIKVPFEKLTNSNTKKKARELTIKFSEYVTSKNSDDINLKNYIHDLDLEFSNNISKGIDKDNPYFKRPEYFLLYRIRNNICKRINQRQYSIKHIDNYRKQLNSKFINLLYETIIEDQLVKLDLSYKKEIFRCILEELENDYLMHFRLGRTVEEGNSIQIELKNLLLENNITKKIEHAMLNKFILTIEHYEIEKIANLIRELDEVFKDYTKEITARFGEDKVNSRLPWDKEKIRMLFLGVIFAKNSPNINQLIATAYEKISIEKKQKLIEDLKNNFLTDVNYTVAVNINDLAVKNEYFDVRLGDIEFISNELFTGWQYEKYPKDTIRRTLLDSNSRDNSAWVLVHNIECAFGDTEKAVSIAKEKVLDLLNILYYFISKEQEVNYKLNHFFIVHNEKSGNLTWHNERVPWNEPKIIDDLDTGLIEFLNKNLAKLSKWNLDMAFKKFIEFCKTESLTRKVQLEKEIIKQLFGSEQSIEYLAACSAIIIAGSNYKKSDVNYREMRLWLYEDFKELLLIADDTNYLALKERIYERFKVFVKNIISTILFNMATLENHEKYTVEDILKWILFINKDSDSVWGDQ
;
A
#
# COMPACT_ATOMS: atom_id res chain seq x y z
N MET A 1 -1.89 3.41 -19.46
CA MET A 1 -3.01 2.84 -18.71
C MET A 1 -2.56 1.95 -17.56
N TYR A 2 -1.42 1.25 -17.63
CA TYR A 2 -0.65 0.84 -16.43
C TYR A 2 0.84 0.84 -16.77
N LYS A 3 1.63 1.72 -16.14
CA LYS A 3 3.08 1.79 -16.38
C LYS A 3 3.75 0.72 -15.50
N ARG A 4 4.61 -0.11 -16.10
CA ARG A 4 5.42 -1.08 -15.33
C ARG A 4 6.33 -0.29 -14.39
N ILE A 5 6.25 -0.61 -13.10
CA ILE A 5 7.11 -0.04 -12.07
C ILE A 5 8.20 -1.08 -11.78
N GLU A 6 9.46 -0.66 -11.75
CA GLU A 6 10.56 -1.51 -11.33
C GLU A 6 10.76 -1.32 -9.81
N ARG A 7 10.84 -2.42 -9.05
CA ARG A 7 11.11 -2.41 -7.61
C ARG A 7 12.34 -3.24 -7.30
N PHE A 8 13.21 -2.70 -6.43
CA PHE A 8 14.41 -3.37 -5.96
C PHE A 8 14.12 -4.23 -4.71
N GLN A 9 14.79 -5.38 -4.60
CA GLN A 9 14.70 -6.25 -3.42
C GLN A 9 15.97 -6.12 -2.56
N THR A 10 15.79 -5.91 -1.27
CA THR A 10 16.81 -6.13 -0.24
C THR A 10 16.54 -7.49 0.41
N LYS A 11 17.57 -8.35 0.52
CA LYS A 11 17.42 -9.67 1.15
C LYS A 11 17.51 -9.56 2.67
N ALA A 12 16.51 -10.10 3.36
CA ALA A 12 16.56 -10.41 4.79
C ALA A 12 17.17 -11.82 4.99
N PHE A 13 17.43 -12.20 6.25
CA PHE A 13 17.78 -13.58 6.60
C PHE A 13 16.77 -14.54 5.96
N SER A 14 17.26 -15.48 5.16
CA SER A 14 16.45 -16.41 4.38
C SER A 14 17.18 -17.75 4.29
N PHE A 15 16.40 -18.82 4.13
CA PHE A 15 16.93 -20.10 3.71
C PHE A 15 17.47 -20.01 2.27
N ASN A 16 18.07 -21.10 1.79
CA ASN A 16 18.37 -21.18 0.37
C ASN A 16 17.08 -21.05 -0.46
N GLU A 17 17.23 -20.64 -1.73
CA GLU A 17 16.08 -20.31 -2.58
C GLU A 17 15.10 -21.49 -2.74
N GLU A 18 15.61 -22.73 -2.74
CA GLU A 18 14.79 -23.93 -2.85
C GLU A 18 13.83 -24.11 -1.66
N ILE A 19 14.29 -23.90 -0.43
CA ILE A 19 13.45 -24.02 0.77
C ILE A 19 12.45 -22.86 0.84
N GLU A 20 12.87 -21.64 0.52
CA GLU A 20 12.00 -20.46 0.47
C GLU A 20 10.84 -20.65 -0.50
N GLN A 21 11.09 -21.22 -1.69
CA GLN A 21 10.04 -21.51 -2.67
C GLN A 21 8.98 -22.50 -2.13
N ILE A 22 9.37 -23.44 -1.28
CA ILE A 22 8.44 -24.38 -0.64
C ILE A 22 7.57 -23.65 0.40
N PHE A 23 8.16 -22.80 1.24
CA PHE A 23 7.41 -21.98 2.18
C PHE A 23 6.44 -21.03 1.48
N ASP A 24 6.91 -20.35 0.43
CA ASP A 24 6.09 -19.46 -0.39
C ASP A 24 4.90 -20.21 -0.99
N TYR A 25 5.08 -21.45 -1.48
CA TYR A 25 3.97 -22.26 -2.00
C TYR A 25 2.86 -22.46 -0.95
N TYR A 26 3.21 -22.88 0.28
CA TYR A 26 2.21 -23.12 1.33
C TYR A 26 1.61 -21.83 1.89
N LEU A 27 2.39 -20.74 1.94
CA LEU A 27 1.85 -19.41 2.24
C LEU A 27 0.81 -18.99 1.19
N GLN A 28 1.10 -19.15 -0.11
CA GLN A 28 0.14 -18.83 -1.17
C GLN A 28 -1.12 -19.70 -1.09
N LEU A 29 -1.00 -20.97 -0.68
CA LEU A 29 -2.15 -21.83 -0.46
C LEU A 29 -3.06 -21.31 0.65
N PHE A 30 -2.48 -20.96 1.81
CA PHE A 30 -3.22 -20.35 2.93
C PHE A 30 -3.88 -19.02 2.53
N LEU A 31 -3.16 -18.15 1.82
CA LEU A 31 -3.71 -16.86 1.37
C LEU A 31 -4.89 -17.05 0.41
N LYS A 32 -4.85 -18.07 -0.45
CA LYS A 32 -5.99 -18.42 -1.32
C LYS A 32 -7.19 -18.94 -0.52
N GLU A 33 -6.98 -19.77 0.50
CA GLU A 33 -8.07 -20.22 1.40
C GLU A 33 -8.71 -19.02 2.12
N PHE A 34 -7.90 -18.09 2.62
CA PHE A 34 -8.39 -16.87 3.28
C PHE A 34 -9.17 -15.97 2.30
N GLU A 35 -8.61 -15.68 1.13
CA GLU A 35 -9.29 -14.87 0.10
C GLU A 35 -10.59 -15.51 -0.39
N TYR A 36 -10.59 -16.83 -0.60
CA TYR A 36 -11.80 -17.57 -0.97
C TYR A 36 -12.89 -17.42 0.08
N THR A 37 -12.52 -17.50 1.36
CA THR A 37 -13.42 -17.27 2.48
C THR A 37 -13.99 -15.84 2.45
N LEU A 38 -13.15 -14.83 2.27
CA LEU A 38 -13.60 -13.42 2.17
C LEU A 38 -14.59 -13.21 1.03
N PHE A 39 -14.33 -13.78 -0.16
CA PHE A 39 -15.26 -13.70 -1.29
C PHE A 39 -16.59 -14.38 -1.01
N LYS A 40 -16.60 -15.53 -0.32
CA LYS A 40 -17.85 -16.19 0.06
C LYS A 40 -18.67 -15.33 1.02
N THR A 41 -18.04 -14.75 2.04
CA THR A 41 -18.71 -13.82 2.96
C THR A 41 -19.25 -12.59 2.21
N TYR A 42 -18.42 -11.97 1.37
CA TYR A 42 -18.79 -10.82 0.55
C TYR A 42 -20.01 -11.10 -0.36
N MET A 43 -20.03 -12.25 -1.03
CA MET A 43 -21.13 -12.62 -1.93
C MET A 43 -22.41 -13.07 -1.21
N GLN A 44 -22.32 -13.53 0.03
CA GLN A 44 -23.48 -13.95 0.83
C GLN A 44 -24.20 -12.75 1.44
N GLU A 45 -23.47 -11.73 1.88
CA GLU A 45 -24.01 -10.65 2.69
C GLU A 45 -24.39 -9.39 1.89
N ILE A 46 -23.96 -9.27 0.62
CA ILE A 46 -24.19 -8.08 -0.22
C ILE A 46 -25.02 -8.41 -1.45
N CYS A 47 -26.09 -7.65 -1.65
CA CYS A 47 -26.87 -7.65 -2.89
C CYS A 47 -26.10 -6.91 -4.01
N MET A 48 -25.71 -7.65 -5.04
CA MET A 48 -24.94 -7.15 -6.19
C MET A 48 -25.70 -7.33 -7.50
N PRO A 49 -25.47 -6.46 -8.50
CA PRO A 49 -25.90 -6.71 -9.87
C PRO A 49 -25.36 -8.04 -10.38
N ASP A 50 -26.14 -8.73 -11.22
CA ASP A 50 -25.79 -10.06 -11.73
C ASP A 50 -24.41 -10.09 -12.41
N ILE A 51 -24.05 -9.06 -13.17
CA ILE A 51 -22.75 -8.99 -13.86
C ILE A 51 -21.57 -8.97 -12.88
N GLU A 52 -21.71 -8.31 -11.73
CA GLU A 52 -20.66 -8.24 -10.71
C GLU A 52 -20.53 -9.58 -9.96
N VAL A 53 -21.67 -10.22 -9.63
CA VAL A 53 -21.70 -11.58 -9.06
C VAL A 53 -21.03 -12.57 -10.01
N GLN A 54 -21.35 -12.46 -11.30
CA GLN A 54 -20.80 -13.34 -12.32
C GLN A 54 -19.29 -13.16 -12.49
N LEU A 55 -18.80 -11.92 -12.46
CA LEU A 55 -17.37 -11.63 -12.49
C LEU A 55 -16.64 -12.23 -11.29
N ASN A 56 -17.20 -12.10 -10.08
CA ASN A 56 -16.63 -12.69 -8.88
C ASN A 56 -16.61 -14.23 -8.97
N LYS A 57 -17.70 -14.85 -9.44
CA LYS A 57 -17.77 -16.30 -9.66
C LYS A 57 -16.75 -16.77 -10.70
N TYR A 58 -16.59 -16.04 -11.80
CA TYR A 58 -15.58 -16.32 -12.82
C TYR A 58 -14.17 -16.24 -12.24
N TYR A 59 -13.88 -15.20 -11.46
CA TYR A 59 -12.58 -15.04 -10.80
C TYR A 59 -12.28 -16.20 -9.85
N ILE A 60 -13.25 -16.54 -9.00
CA ILE A 60 -13.13 -17.65 -8.06
C ILE A 60 -12.87 -18.94 -8.83
N ALA A 61 -13.70 -19.31 -9.80
CA ALA A 61 -13.55 -20.56 -10.53
C ALA A 61 -12.20 -20.72 -11.24
N ASN A 62 -11.61 -19.62 -11.74
CA ASN A 62 -10.35 -19.68 -12.48
C ASN A 62 -9.09 -19.51 -11.61
N HIS A 63 -9.18 -18.82 -10.46
CA HIS A 63 -8.02 -18.46 -9.64
C HIS A 63 -8.02 -19.08 -8.24
N LEU A 64 -9.20 -19.46 -7.73
CA LEU A 64 -9.43 -20.02 -6.39
C LEU A 64 -10.12 -21.38 -6.56
N ASN A 65 -9.34 -22.47 -6.48
CA ASN A 65 -9.83 -23.83 -6.70
C ASN A 65 -11.05 -24.15 -5.80
N ASP A 66 -12.09 -24.79 -6.35
CA ASP A 66 -13.30 -25.21 -5.60
C ASP A 66 -12.99 -26.15 -4.41
N LYS A 67 -11.78 -26.71 -4.35
CA LYS A 67 -11.29 -27.57 -3.26
C LYS A 67 -10.67 -26.81 -2.07
N LEU A 68 -10.61 -25.48 -2.08
CA LEU A 68 -10.04 -24.71 -0.97
C LEU A 68 -10.93 -24.82 0.28
N ASN A 69 -10.29 -24.96 1.45
CA ASN A 69 -11.00 -24.98 2.72
C ASN A 69 -11.54 -23.60 3.06
N LEU A 70 -12.76 -23.55 3.59
CA LEU A 70 -13.29 -22.33 4.20
C LEU A 70 -12.74 -22.19 5.60
N ILE A 71 -12.16 -21.03 5.90
CA ILE A 71 -11.65 -20.71 7.23
C ILE A 71 -12.72 -19.87 7.93
N PRO A 72 -13.45 -20.38 8.93
CA PRO A 72 -14.41 -19.57 9.67
C PRO A 72 -13.74 -18.31 10.19
N ASN A 73 -14.35 -17.15 9.95
CA ASN A 73 -13.83 -15.87 10.43
C ASN A 73 -14.97 -15.03 11.01
N SER A 74 -14.63 -14.11 11.90
CA SER A 74 -15.58 -13.24 12.61
C SER A 74 -15.56 -11.80 12.05
N LEU A 75 -15.05 -11.61 10.83
CA LEU A 75 -14.90 -10.28 10.23
C LEU A 75 -16.28 -9.75 9.83
N THR A 76 -16.49 -8.44 10.02
CA THR A 76 -17.70 -7.78 9.53
C THR A 76 -17.64 -7.61 8.01
N VAL A 77 -18.78 -7.41 7.35
CA VAL A 77 -18.84 -7.13 5.89
C VAL A 77 -17.92 -5.97 5.49
N SER A 78 -17.90 -4.90 6.29
CA SER A 78 -17.03 -3.73 6.03
C SER A 78 -15.56 -4.12 6.04
N GLN A 79 -15.13 -4.86 7.07
CA GLN A 79 -13.76 -5.39 7.18
C GLN A 79 -13.42 -6.30 6.00
N VAL A 80 -14.34 -7.19 5.61
CA VAL A 80 -14.17 -8.09 4.47
C VAL A 80 -13.94 -7.29 3.18
N MET A 81 -14.74 -6.25 2.93
CA MET A 81 -14.60 -5.39 1.74
C MET A 81 -13.25 -4.66 1.72
N GLU A 82 -12.82 -4.05 2.83
CA GLU A 82 -11.56 -3.32 2.89
C GLU A 82 -10.33 -4.24 2.72
N ILE A 83 -10.37 -5.44 3.32
CA ILE A 83 -9.31 -6.45 3.15
C ILE A 83 -9.28 -6.96 1.70
N LEU A 84 -10.44 -7.25 1.10
CA LEU A 84 -10.51 -7.66 -0.31
C LEU A 84 -9.96 -6.58 -1.23
N ASP A 85 -10.30 -5.31 -1.03
CA ASP A 85 -9.73 -4.20 -1.80
C ASP A 85 -8.18 -4.17 -1.71
N SER A 86 -7.61 -4.37 -0.51
CA SER A 86 -6.14 -4.47 -0.36
C SER A 86 -5.55 -5.70 -1.07
N ILE A 87 -6.15 -6.89 -0.94
CA ILE A 87 -5.69 -8.11 -1.60
C ILE A 87 -5.71 -7.96 -3.12
N ILE A 88 -6.83 -7.49 -3.67
CA ILE A 88 -6.99 -7.34 -5.12
C ILE A 88 -6.08 -6.21 -5.64
N THR A 89 -5.91 -5.13 -4.89
CA THR A 89 -4.93 -4.07 -5.23
C THR A 89 -3.52 -4.63 -5.29
N TYR A 90 -3.11 -5.43 -4.30
CA TYR A 90 -1.78 -6.04 -4.30
C TYR A 90 -1.57 -6.98 -5.50
N LYS A 91 -2.54 -7.84 -5.81
CA LYS A 91 -2.47 -8.72 -6.98
C LYS A 91 -2.42 -7.94 -8.29
N LEU A 92 -3.22 -6.87 -8.39
CA LEU A 92 -3.18 -5.96 -9.52
C LEU A 92 -1.77 -5.35 -9.67
N GLU A 93 -1.17 -4.89 -8.58
CA GLU A 93 0.23 -4.42 -8.60
C GLU A 93 1.20 -5.51 -9.05
N GLU A 94 1.08 -6.75 -8.57
CA GLU A 94 1.94 -7.86 -9.00
C GLU A 94 1.78 -8.17 -10.49
N CYS A 95 0.57 -8.18 -11.04
CA CYS A 95 0.33 -8.36 -12.47
C CYS A 95 0.94 -7.23 -13.32
N LEU A 96 1.05 -6.02 -12.76
CA LEU A 96 1.54 -4.84 -13.44
C LEU A 96 3.04 -4.57 -13.23
N THR A 97 3.67 -5.19 -12.23
CA THR A 97 5.07 -4.99 -11.85
C THR A 97 5.94 -6.13 -12.40
N ILE A 98 7.03 -5.81 -13.10
CA ILE A 98 8.08 -6.81 -13.38
C ILE A 98 9.12 -6.71 -12.27
N LYS A 99 9.34 -7.79 -11.52
CA LYS A 99 10.51 -7.91 -10.65
C LYS A 99 11.74 -8.11 -11.54
N VAL A 100 12.61 -7.10 -11.63
CA VAL A 100 13.86 -7.17 -12.41
C VAL A 100 15.02 -7.41 -11.43
N PRO A 101 15.79 -8.49 -11.57
CA PRO A 101 17.03 -8.66 -10.84
C PRO A 101 18.00 -7.52 -11.14
N PHE A 102 18.69 -6.98 -10.13
CA PHE A 102 19.63 -5.86 -10.26
C PHE A 102 20.68 -6.08 -11.38
N GLU A 103 21.05 -7.35 -11.63
CA GLU A 103 22.06 -7.78 -12.61
C GLU A 103 21.59 -7.70 -14.08
N LYS A 104 20.27 -7.64 -14.36
CA LYS A 104 19.75 -7.54 -15.73
C LYS A 104 19.69 -6.12 -16.28
N LEU A 105 19.87 -5.11 -15.42
CA LEU A 105 19.82 -3.69 -15.79
C LEU A 105 21.03 -3.22 -16.61
N THR A 106 22.15 -3.96 -16.60
CA THR A 106 23.37 -3.60 -17.33
C THR A 106 23.37 -4.03 -18.81
N ASN A 107 22.46 -4.89 -19.27
CA ASN A 107 22.62 -5.55 -20.58
C ASN A 107 21.39 -5.57 -21.51
N SER A 108 20.37 -4.73 -21.32
CA SER A 108 19.17 -4.74 -22.18
C SER A 108 19.00 -3.52 -23.08
N ASN A 109 19.97 -3.29 -23.97
CA ASN A 109 19.77 -2.46 -25.16
C ASN A 109 19.19 -3.32 -26.29
N THR A 110 17.87 -3.46 -26.34
CA THR A 110 17.17 -3.95 -27.55
C THR A 110 15.98 -3.05 -27.87
N LYS A 111 16.29 -1.90 -28.49
CA LYS A 111 15.28 -1.07 -29.17
C LYS A 111 14.85 -1.79 -30.47
N LYS A 112 13.69 -2.43 -30.46
CA LYS A 112 12.96 -2.76 -31.69
C LYS A 112 12.42 -1.45 -32.28
N LYS A 113 12.73 -1.18 -33.55
CA LYS A 113 12.19 -0.05 -34.32
C LYS A 113 10.67 -0.18 -34.41
N ALA A 114 9.95 0.81 -33.87
CA ALA A 114 8.51 0.97 -34.07
C ALA A 114 8.21 1.46 -35.49
N ARG A 115 7.06 1.08 -36.03
CA ARG A 115 6.51 1.65 -37.28
C ARG A 115 6.14 3.11 -37.01
N GLU A 116 6.57 4.00 -37.91
CA GLU A 116 6.30 5.44 -37.88
C GLU A 116 4.82 5.76 -38.10
N LEU A 117 4.38 6.86 -37.47
CA LEU A 117 3.05 7.44 -37.49
C LEU A 117 2.43 7.55 -38.89
N THR A 118 1.24 6.97 -39.02
CA THR A 118 0.25 7.22 -40.06
C THR A 118 -0.28 8.67 -39.96
N ILE A 119 -0.08 9.49 -41.00
CA ILE A 119 -0.69 10.80 -41.34
C ILE A 119 -1.02 11.76 -40.17
N LYS A 120 -0.40 12.95 -40.15
CA LYS A 120 -0.68 14.00 -39.13
C LYS A 120 -2.09 14.59 -39.29
N PHE A 121 -2.68 15.11 -38.21
CA PHE A 121 -4.02 15.73 -38.25
C PHE A 121 -4.15 16.83 -39.31
N SER A 122 -3.15 17.72 -39.40
CA SER A 122 -3.09 18.79 -40.40
C SER A 122 -3.09 18.26 -41.84
N GLU A 123 -2.48 17.09 -42.08
CA GLU A 123 -2.45 16.41 -43.38
C GLU A 123 -3.78 15.70 -43.67
N TYR A 124 -4.39 15.08 -42.64
CA TYR A 124 -5.68 14.42 -42.76
C TYR A 124 -6.79 15.39 -43.20
N VAL A 125 -6.89 16.55 -42.54
CA VAL A 125 -7.97 17.51 -42.85
C VAL A 125 -7.77 18.23 -44.19
N THR A 126 -6.54 18.31 -44.69
CA THR A 126 -6.24 18.97 -45.98
C THR A 126 -6.31 18.03 -47.18
N SER A 127 -6.12 16.72 -46.96
CA SER A 127 -5.96 15.74 -48.05
C SER A 127 -7.26 15.22 -48.67
N LYS A 128 -8.45 15.72 -48.30
CA LYS A 128 -9.76 15.14 -48.70
C LYS A 128 -9.88 13.62 -48.42
N ASN A 129 -9.00 13.06 -47.59
CA ASN A 129 -9.05 11.67 -47.12
C ASN A 129 -10.02 11.51 -45.95
N SER A 130 -11.03 12.37 -45.85
CA SER A 130 -12.12 12.18 -44.90
C SER A 130 -12.92 10.97 -45.36
N ASP A 131 -12.48 9.78 -44.98
CA ASP A 131 -13.37 8.64 -44.90
C ASP A 131 -14.61 9.11 -44.13
N ASP A 132 -15.79 8.78 -44.64
CA ASP A 132 -17.08 9.21 -44.10
C ASP A 132 -17.38 8.42 -42.81
N ILE A 133 -16.48 8.51 -41.83
CA ILE A 133 -16.61 7.90 -40.52
C ILE A 133 -17.79 8.58 -39.84
N ASN A 134 -18.93 7.89 -39.87
CA ASN A 134 -20.12 8.30 -39.16
C ASN A 134 -19.92 8.05 -37.66
N LEU A 135 -19.38 9.05 -36.98
CA LEU A 135 -19.06 9.01 -35.55
C LEU A 135 -20.28 8.64 -34.69
N LYS A 136 -21.48 9.11 -35.05
CA LYS A 136 -22.71 8.80 -34.31
C LYS A 136 -23.04 7.32 -34.37
N ASN A 137 -22.97 6.72 -35.56
CA ASN A 137 -23.19 5.28 -35.73
C ASN A 137 -22.12 4.47 -35.00
N TYR A 138 -20.85 4.87 -35.10
CA TYR A 138 -19.75 4.19 -34.40
C TYR A 138 -19.96 4.16 -32.88
N ILE A 139 -20.34 5.30 -32.29
CA ILE A 139 -20.62 5.42 -30.86
C ILE A 139 -21.82 4.54 -30.47
N HIS A 140 -22.88 4.56 -31.28
CA HIS A 140 -24.04 3.70 -31.06
C HIS A 140 -23.69 2.21 -31.10
N ASP A 141 -22.90 1.78 -32.08
CA ASP A 141 -22.44 0.39 -32.20
C ASP A 141 -21.59 -0.03 -31.00
N LEU A 142 -20.77 0.89 -30.47
CA LEU A 142 -19.95 0.64 -29.29
C LEU A 142 -20.80 0.43 -28.03
N ASP A 143 -21.85 1.24 -27.84
CA ASP A 143 -22.79 1.10 -26.72
C ASP A 143 -23.64 -0.18 -26.81
N LEU A 144 -24.12 -0.53 -28.01
CA LEU A 144 -24.84 -1.78 -28.28
C LEU A 144 -23.96 -3.00 -28.00
N GLU A 145 -22.73 -3.00 -28.49
CA GLU A 145 -21.78 -4.10 -28.28
C GLU A 145 -21.47 -4.29 -26.79
N PHE A 146 -21.22 -3.19 -26.06
CA PHE A 146 -21.01 -3.24 -24.62
C PHE A 146 -22.21 -3.85 -23.89
N SER A 147 -23.42 -3.38 -24.20
CA SER A 147 -24.67 -3.86 -23.60
C SER A 147 -24.90 -5.36 -23.88
N ASN A 148 -24.66 -5.80 -25.11
CA ASN A 148 -24.79 -7.19 -25.53
C ASN A 148 -23.76 -8.12 -24.85
N ASN A 149 -22.54 -7.65 -24.60
CA ASN A 149 -21.52 -8.44 -23.94
C ASN A 149 -21.86 -8.69 -22.46
N ILE A 150 -22.49 -7.72 -21.79
CA ILE A 150 -22.94 -7.87 -20.41
C ILE A 150 -24.14 -8.82 -20.29
N SER A 151 -25.08 -8.75 -21.23
CA SER A 151 -26.34 -9.52 -21.15
C SER A 151 -26.17 -11.03 -21.40
N LYS A 152 -25.06 -11.48 -21.98
CA LYS A 152 -24.85 -12.89 -22.40
C LYS A 152 -24.50 -13.86 -21.27
N GLY A 153 -24.31 -13.42 -20.04
CA GLY A 153 -23.97 -14.30 -18.91
C GLY A 153 -22.53 -14.87 -18.96
N ILE A 154 -22.18 -15.75 -18.01
CA ILE A 154 -20.88 -16.45 -17.96
C ILE A 154 -20.85 -17.60 -18.97
N ASP A 155 -20.70 -17.27 -20.25
CA ASP A 155 -20.22 -18.24 -21.23
C ASP A 155 -18.68 -18.14 -21.32
N LYS A 156 -17.99 -19.27 -21.49
CA LYS A 156 -16.53 -19.31 -21.68
C LYS A 156 -16.09 -18.47 -22.87
N ASP A 157 -17.00 -18.23 -23.82
CA ASP A 157 -16.77 -17.39 -24.99
C ASP A 157 -17.16 -15.91 -24.85
N ASN A 158 -17.67 -15.48 -23.69
CA ASN A 158 -18.03 -14.09 -23.48
C ASN A 158 -16.78 -13.17 -23.49
N PRO A 159 -16.69 -12.20 -24.43
CA PRO A 159 -15.55 -11.27 -24.52
C PRO A 159 -15.31 -10.46 -23.25
N TYR A 160 -16.35 -10.22 -22.43
CA TYR A 160 -16.24 -9.50 -21.17
C TYR A 160 -15.38 -10.24 -20.13
N PHE A 161 -15.48 -11.58 -20.07
CA PHE A 161 -14.71 -12.40 -19.12
C PHE A 161 -13.36 -12.87 -19.69
N LYS A 162 -13.15 -12.80 -21.02
CA LYS A 162 -11.87 -13.09 -21.69
C LYS A 162 -10.81 -11.98 -21.56
N ARG A 163 -11.11 -10.88 -20.85
CA ARG A 163 -10.16 -9.78 -20.64
C ARG A 163 -8.90 -10.26 -19.91
N PRO A 164 -7.74 -9.60 -20.12
CA PRO A 164 -6.53 -9.90 -19.35
C PRO A 164 -6.77 -9.84 -17.83
N GLU A 165 -6.07 -10.69 -17.06
CA GLU A 165 -6.27 -10.84 -15.61
C GLU A 165 -6.23 -9.52 -14.85
N TYR A 166 -5.28 -8.64 -15.17
CA TYR A 166 -5.17 -7.33 -14.50
C TYR A 166 -6.40 -6.43 -14.75
N PHE A 167 -7.10 -6.57 -15.87
CA PHE A 167 -8.36 -5.86 -16.11
C PHE A 167 -9.49 -6.46 -15.26
N LEU A 168 -9.56 -7.78 -15.12
CA LEU A 168 -10.56 -8.44 -14.28
C LEU A 168 -10.38 -8.06 -12.81
N LEU A 169 -9.14 -8.15 -12.29
CA LEU A 169 -8.79 -7.70 -10.93
C LEU A 169 -9.17 -6.24 -10.70
N TYR A 170 -8.89 -5.38 -11.67
CA TYR A 170 -9.27 -3.98 -11.62
C TYR A 170 -10.80 -3.78 -11.47
N ARG A 171 -11.61 -4.46 -12.29
CA ARG A 171 -13.09 -4.35 -12.21
C ARG A 171 -13.64 -4.92 -10.90
N ILE A 172 -13.11 -6.05 -10.42
CA ILE A 172 -13.49 -6.64 -9.13
C ILE A 172 -13.22 -5.65 -7.99
N ARG A 173 -12.02 -5.05 -7.96
CA ARG A 173 -11.67 -4.03 -6.96
C ARG A 173 -12.64 -2.86 -6.98
N ASN A 174 -12.95 -2.32 -8.16
CA ASN A 174 -13.88 -1.21 -8.27
C ASN A 174 -15.27 -1.58 -7.75
N ASN A 175 -15.78 -2.78 -8.07
CA ASN A 175 -17.08 -3.25 -7.59
C ASN A 175 -17.13 -3.35 -6.07
N ILE A 176 -16.04 -3.82 -5.44
CA ILE A 176 -15.91 -3.82 -3.98
C ILE A 176 -15.90 -2.37 -3.44
N CYS A 177 -15.08 -1.49 -4.02
CA CYS A 177 -14.95 -0.09 -3.59
C CYS A 177 -16.24 0.72 -3.75
N LYS A 178 -17.11 0.38 -4.71
CA LYS A 178 -18.43 1.00 -4.85
C LYS A 178 -19.30 0.85 -3.61
N ARG A 179 -19.06 -0.18 -2.80
CA ARG A 179 -19.86 -0.49 -1.61
C ARG A 179 -19.23 0.03 -0.32
N ILE A 180 -18.05 0.66 -0.42
CA ILE A 180 -17.39 1.34 0.70
C ILE A 180 -17.73 2.84 0.59
N ASN A 181 -18.74 3.27 1.34
CA ASN A 181 -19.16 4.67 1.35
C ASN A 181 -18.05 5.57 1.92
N GLN A 182 -17.51 5.18 3.08
CA GLN A 182 -16.38 5.82 3.73
C GLN A 182 -15.47 4.74 4.31
N ARG A 183 -14.16 4.95 4.17
CA ARG A 183 -13.13 4.08 4.74
C ARG A 183 -13.23 4.08 6.26
N GLN A 184 -13.31 2.91 6.89
CA GLN A 184 -13.08 2.75 8.32
C GLN A 184 -11.59 2.80 8.63
N TYR A 185 -10.75 2.30 7.72
CA TYR A 185 -9.31 2.18 7.93
C TYR A 185 -8.50 2.96 6.89
N SER A 186 -7.30 3.42 7.26
CA SER A 186 -6.35 3.93 6.28
C SER A 186 -5.83 2.78 5.39
N ILE A 187 -5.56 3.07 4.11
CA ILE A 187 -5.08 2.06 3.15
C ILE A 187 -3.79 1.40 3.65
N LYS A 188 -2.87 2.22 4.20
CA LYS A 188 -1.60 1.77 4.76
C LYS A 188 -1.80 0.79 5.93
N HIS A 189 -2.80 1.04 6.77
CA HIS A 189 -3.10 0.18 7.91
C HIS A 189 -3.61 -1.20 7.47
N ILE A 190 -4.53 -1.24 6.49
CA ILE A 190 -5.04 -2.51 5.94
C ILE A 190 -3.94 -3.27 5.17
N ASP A 191 -3.07 -2.57 4.45
CA ASP A 191 -1.92 -3.21 3.80
C ASP A 191 -0.96 -3.83 4.83
N ASN A 192 -0.81 -3.20 6.00
CA ASN A 192 -0.02 -3.76 7.10
C ASN A 192 -0.69 -4.99 7.72
N TYR A 193 -2.02 -5.00 7.87
CA TYR A 193 -2.76 -6.20 8.28
C TYR A 193 -2.42 -7.40 7.39
N ARG A 194 -2.45 -7.22 6.07
CA ARG A 194 -2.08 -8.28 5.11
C ARG A 194 -0.62 -8.73 5.25
N LYS A 195 0.32 -7.79 5.42
CA LYS A 195 1.75 -8.15 5.62
C LYS A 195 1.96 -8.96 6.90
N GLN A 196 1.24 -8.59 7.98
CA GLN A 196 1.31 -9.30 9.26
C GLN A 196 0.62 -10.66 9.20
N LEU A 197 -0.42 -10.82 8.38
CA LEU A 197 -1.02 -12.11 8.09
C LEU A 197 0.00 -13.08 7.49
N ASN A 198 0.79 -12.62 6.51
CA ASN A 198 1.83 -13.43 5.88
C ASN A 198 2.91 -13.83 6.89
N SER A 199 3.47 -12.88 7.63
CA SER A 199 4.55 -13.15 8.59
C SER A 199 4.11 -14.05 9.74
N LYS A 200 2.92 -13.81 10.31
CA LYS A 200 2.38 -14.65 11.39
C LYS A 200 2.09 -16.07 10.92
N PHE A 201 1.61 -16.25 9.69
CA PHE A 201 1.36 -17.59 9.16
C PHE A 201 2.65 -18.37 8.95
N ILE A 202 3.67 -17.73 8.38
CA ILE A 202 5.00 -18.33 8.24
C ILE A 202 5.57 -18.73 9.62
N ASN A 203 5.46 -17.85 10.61
CA ASN A 203 5.89 -18.16 11.98
C ASN A 203 5.12 -19.34 12.58
N LEU A 204 3.80 -19.44 12.35
CA LEU A 204 3.00 -20.58 12.78
C LEU A 204 3.49 -21.88 12.13
N LEU A 205 3.84 -21.84 10.84
CA LEU A 205 4.38 -22.99 10.13
C LEU A 205 5.77 -23.38 10.66
N TYR A 206 6.64 -22.41 10.92
CA TYR A 206 7.94 -22.63 11.57
C TYR A 206 7.78 -23.30 12.94
N GLU A 207 6.92 -22.76 13.80
CA GLU A 207 6.66 -23.29 15.14
C GLU A 207 6.09 -24.71 15.06
N THR A 208 5.17 -24.97 14.12
CA THR A 208 4.61 -26.31 13.91
C THR A 208 5.69 -27.33 13.48
N ILE A 209 6.60 -26.95 12.58
CA ILE A 209 7.74 -27.80 12.18
C ILE A 209 8.65 -28.07 13.39
N ILE A 210 8.99 -27.02 14.14
CA ILE A 210 9.91 -27.12 15.28
C ILE A 210 9.33 -28.04 16.37
N GLU A 211 8.08 -27.82 16.77
CA GLU A 211 7.35 -28.64 17.75
C GLU A 211 7.31 -30.12 17.35
N ASP A 212 6.96 -30.39 16.09
CA ASP A 212 6.82 -31.75 15.57
C ASP A 212 8.14 -32.53 15.49
N GLN A 213 9.25 -31.82 15.29
CA GLN A 213 10.55 -32.44 15.04
C GLN A 213 11.44 -32.48 16.25
N LEU A 214 11.36 -31.51 17.18
CA LEU A 214 12.21 -31.45 18.37
C LEU A 214 12.12 -32.72 19.23
N VAL A 215 10.92 -33.25 19.42
CA VAL A 215 10.69 -34.49 20.18
C VAL A 215 11.38 -35.69 19.49
N LYS A 216 11.48 -35.65 18.16
CA LYS A 216 12.08 -36.71 17.33
C LYS A 216 13.56 -36.51 17.07
N LEU A 217 14.17 -35.40 17.50
CA LEU A 217 15.60 -35.16 17.32
C LEU A 217 16.39 -36.05 18.28
N ASP A 218 17.40 -36.71 17.73
CA ASP A 218 18.36 -37.45 18.54
C ASP A 218 19.16 -36.50 19.44
N LEU A 219 19.70 -37.04 20.54
CA LEU A 219 20.49 -36.27 21.50
C LEU A 219 21.67 -35.53 20.86
N SER A 220 22.28 -36.08 19.79
CA SER A 220 23.36 -35.44 19.05
C SER A 220 22.93 -34.10 18.44
N TYR A 221 21.77 -34.06 17.77
CA TYR A 221 21.23 -32.84 17.17
C TYR A 221 20.75 -31.84 18.23
N LYS A 222 20.18 -32.32 19.34
CA LYS A 222 19.84 -31.43 20.47
C LYS A 222 21.08 -30.77 21.08
N LYS A 223 22.19 -31.51 21.19
CA LYS A 223 23.50 -30.97 21.60
C LYS A 223 24.06 -29.98 20.57
N GLU A 224 23.84 -30.23 19.28
CA GLU A 224 24.25 -29.31 18.21
C GLU A 224 23.54 -27.96 18.32
N ILE A 225 22.23 -27.93 18.57
CA ILE A 225 21.47 -26.68 18.82
C ILE A 225 22.10 -25.91 20.00
N PHE A 226 22.37 -26.61 21.10
CA PHE A 226 23.02 -26.00 22.28
C PHE A 226 24.39 -25.41 21.93
N ARG A 227 25.19 -26.15 21.15
CA ARG A 227 26.52 -25.70 20.73
C ARG A 227 26.43 -24.46 19.83
N CYS A 228 25.50 -24.43 18.87
CA CYS A 228 25.29 -23.24 18.02
C CYS A 228 24.92 -22.00 18.84
N ILE A 229 24.11 -22.16 19.90
CA ILE A 229 23.78 -21.04 20.80
C ILE A 229 25.04 -20.56 21.55
N LEU A 230 25.86 -21.49 22.05
CA LEU A 230 27.11 -21.15 22.71
C LEU A 230 28.11 -20.47 21.78
N GLU A 231 28.24 -20.94 20.54
CA GLU A 231 29.12 -20.34 19.52
C GLU A 231 28.72 -18.89 19.23
N GLU A 232 27.41 -18.59 19.17
CA GLU A 232 26.92 -17.22 19.00
C GLU A 232 27.21 -16.32 20.20
N LEU A 233 27.06 -16.82 21.44
CA LEU A 233 27.42 -16.07 22.64
C LEU A 233 28.92 -15.85 22.75
N GLU A 234 29.72 -16.85 22.40
CA GLU A 234 31.17 -16.74 22.28
C GLU A 234 31.54 -15.68 21.24
N ASN A 235 30.89 -15.67 20.08
CA ASN A 235 31.12 -14.64 19.06
C ASN A 235 30.75 -13.23 19.55
N ASP A 236 29.61 -13.06 20.23
CA ASP A 236 29.23 -11.77 20.84
C ASP A 236 30.28 -11.31 21.87
N TYR A 237 30.76 -12.23 22.71
CA TYR A 237 31.83 -11.99 23.66
C TYR A 237 33.13 -11.54 22.96
N LEU A 238 33.57 -12.27 21.92
CA LEU A 238 34.77 -11.94 21.15
C LEU A 238 34.64 -10.61 20.39
N MET A 239 33.44 -10.25 19.93
CA MET A 239 33.20 -9.00 19.21
C MET A 239 33.19 -7.80 20.16
N HIS A 240 32.72 -7.96 21.39
CA HIS A 240 32.78 -6.92 22.42
C HIS A 240 34.20 -6.38 22.60
N PHE A 241 35.20 -7.25 22.74
CA PHE A 241 36.61 -6.85 22.91
C PHE A 241 37.28 -6.34 21.63
N ARG A 242 36.70 -6.60 20.45
CA ARG A 242 37.19 -6.12 19.15
C ARG A 242 36.72 -4.69 18.84
N LEU A 243 35.58 -4.26 19.37
CA LEU A 243 35.00 -2.95 19.08
C LEU A 243 35.96 -1.82 19.48
N GLY A 244 36.12 -0.82 18.59
CA GLY A 244 36.96 0.35 18.84
C GLY A 244 38.47 0.14 18.66
N ARG A 245 38.92 -1.04 18.19
CA ARG A 245 40.33 -1.36 17.94
C ARG A 245 40.66 -1.49 16.46
N THR A 246 41.95 -1.47 16.12
CA THR A 246 42.42 -1.75 14.76
C THR A 246 42.18 -3.22 14.38
N VAL A 247 42.24 -3.55 13.09
CA VAL A 247 41.99 -4.92 12.60
C VAL A 247 43.04 -5.90 13.13
N GLU A 248 44.32 -5.52 13.15
CA GLU A 248 45.40 -6.37 13.65
C GLU A 248 45.29 -6.62 15.15
N GLU A 249 45.08 -5.56 15.95
CA GLU A 249 44.88 -5.67 17.40
C GLU A 249 43.64 -6.49 17.74
N GLY A 250 42.52 -6.22 17.05
CA GLY A 250 41.28 -6.94 17.22
C GLY A 250 41.42 -8.44 16.93
N ASN A 251 42.15 -8.81 15.88
CA ASN A 251 42.41 -10.21 15.56
C ASN A 251 43.33 -10.88 16.58
N SER A 252 44.39 -10.20 17.04
CA SER A 252 45.30 -10.70 18.07
C SER A 252 44.55 -11.02 19.37
N ILE A 253 43.69 -10.10 19.82
CA ILE A 253 42.88 -10.27 21.04
C ILE A 253 41.88 -11.40 20.88
N GLN A 254 41.24 -11.53 19.72
CA GLN A 254 40.31 -12.64 19.48
C GLN A 254 41.03 -14.00 19.53
N ILE A 255 42.25 -14.10 19.02
CA ILE A 255 43.06 -15.34 19.12
C ILE A 255 43.42 -15.62 20.58
N GLU A 256 43.88 -14.62 21.32
CA GLU A 256 44.23 -14.75 22.74
C GLU A 256 43.01 -15.18 23.58
N LEU A 257 41.88 -14.51 23.39
CA LEU A 257 40.62 -14.85 24.07
C LEU A 257 40.16 -16.27 23.74
N LYS A 258 40.21 -16.69 22.46
CA LYS A 258 39.87 -18.07 22.08
C LYS A 258 40.76 -19.09 22.78
N ASN A 259 42.07 -18.83 22.85
CA ASN A 259 43.00 -19.71 23.58
C ASN A 259 42.66 -19.75 25.07
N LEU A 260 42.37 -18.62 25.71
CA LEU A 260 41.98 -18.56 27.12
C LEU A 260 40.66 -19.30 27.39
N LEU A 261 39.66 -19.18 26.51
CA LEU A 261 38.40 -19.92 26.61
C LEU A 261 38.64 -21.44 26.53
N LEU A 262 39.52 -21.87 25.64
CA LEU A 262 39.92 -23.28 25.48
C LEU A 262 40.70 -23.80 26.68
N GLU A 263 41.73 -23.09 27.13
CA GLU A 263 42.56 -23.44 28.29
C GLU A 263 41.71 -23.59 29.56
N ASN A 264 40.75 -22.67 29.76
CA ASN A 264 39.84 -22.70 30.90
C ASN A 264 38.66 -23.68 30.75
N ASN A 265 38.59 -24.40 29.62
CA ASN A 265 37.54 -25.34 29.28
C ASN A 265 36.12 -24.76 29.47
N ILE A 266 35.91 -23.49 29.10
CA ILE A 266 34.67 -22.76 29.36
C ILE A 266 33.45 -23.48 28.76
N THR A 267 33.54 -23.90 27.49
CA THR A 267 32.47 -24.63 26.80
C THR A 267 32.03 -25.88 27.56
N LYS A 268 32.98 -26.70 28.05
CA LYS A 268 32.66 -27.92 28.81
C LYS A 268 32.03 -27.62 30.17
N LYS A 269 32.47 -26.54 30.85
CA LYS A 269 31.88 -26.12 32.12
C LYS A 269 30.41 -25.71 31.94
N ILE A 270 30.13 -24.92 30.89
CA ILE A 270 28.77 -24.50 30.57
C ILE A 270 27.91 -25.68 30.12
N GLU A 271 28.43 -26.57 29.28
CA GLU A 271 27.76 -27.82 28.91
C GLU A 271 27.38 -28.64 30.14
N HIS A 272 28.31 -28.83 31.08
CA HIS A 272 28.04 -29.58 32.30
C HIS A 272 26.94 -28.94 33.16
N ALA A 273 26.92 -27.60 33.26
CA ALA A 273 25.95 -26.87 34.07
C ALA A 273 24.55 -26.81 33.43
N MET A 274 24.47 -26.57 32.12
CA MET A 274 23.23 -26.12 31.47
C MET A 274 22.64 -27.11 30.46
N LEU A 275 23.41 -28.05 29.91
CA LEU A 275 22.97 -28.87 28.78
C LEU A 275 21.73 -29.73 29.09
N ASN A 276 21.69 -30.37 30.26
CA ASN A 276 20.54 -31.21 30.65
C ASN A 276 19.27 -30.37 30.83
N LYS A 277 19.41 -29.21 31.50
CA LYS A 277 18.30 -28.26 31.66
C LYS A 277 17.82 -27.75 30.29
N PHE A 278 18.75 -27.46 29.39
CA PHE A 278 18.44 -27.05 28.03
C PHE A 278 17.66 -28.09 27.26
N ILE A 279 18.14 -29.33 27.23
CA ILE A 279 17.47 -30.44 26.54
C ILE A 279 16.04 -30.62 27.06
N LEU A 280 15.85 -30.65 28.38
CA LEU A 280 14.52 -30.80 28.99
C LEU A 280 13.58 -29.63 28.64
N THR A 281 14.13 -28.42 28.52
CA THR A 281 13.35 -27.22 28.19
C THR A 281 12.91 -27.24 26.72
N ILE A 282 13.79 -27.61 25.79
CA ILE A 282 13.45 -27.60 24.36
C ILE A 282 12.51 -28.76 23.97
N GLU A 283 12.43 -29.84 24.75
CA GLU A 283 11.48 -30.95 24.51
C GLU A 283 10.02 -30.51 24.67
N HIS A 284 9.77 -29.45 25.43
CA HIS A 284 8.47 -28.80 25.57
C HIS A 284 8.53 -27.41 24.95
N TYR A 285 8.71 -27.37 23.63
CA TYR A 285 8.99 -26.15 22.89
C TYR A 285 8.02 -25.02 23.25
N GLU A 286 8.58 -23.94 23.79
CA GLU A 286 7.88 -22.69 24.04
C GLU A 286 8.90 -21.57 23.88
N ILE A 287 8.73 -20.75 22.84
CA ILE A 287 9.76 -19.78 22.40
C ILE A 287 10.18 -18.82 23.52
N GLU A 288 9.26 -18.42 24.39
CA GLU A 288 9.53 -17.53 25.53
C GLU A 288 10.38 -18.20 26.60
N LYS A 289 10.12 -19.48 26.92
CA LYS A 289 10.94 -20.24 27.87
C LYS A 289 12.35 -20.45 27.34
N ILE A 290 12.47 -20.70 26.04
CA ILE A 290 13.77 -20.85 25.37
C ILE A 290 14.53 -19.52 25.36
N ALA A 291 13.87 -18.40 25.06
CA ALA A 291 14.49 -17.08 25.10
C ALA A 291 15.00 -16.72 26.51
N ASN A 292 14.22 -17.02 27.55
CA ASN A 292 14.65 -16.85 28.94
C ASN A 292 15.81 -17.77 29.31
N LEU A 293 15.80 -19.02 28.84
CA LEU A 293 16.90 -19.95 29.06
C LEU A 293 18.20 -19.48 28.36
N ILE A 294 18.12 -18.90 27.17
CA ILE A 294 19.27 -18.31 26.48
C ILE A 294 19.84 -17.14 27.29
N ARG A 295 18.99 -16.32 27.90
CA ARG A 295 19.44 -15.26 28.82
C ARG A 295 20.16 -15.82 30.04
N GLU A 296 19.61 -16.85 30.66
CA GLU A 296 20.25 -17.53 31.79
C GLU A 296 21.60 -18.14 31.37
N LEU A 297 21.67 -18.70 30.17
CA LEU A 297 22.89 -19.27 29.62
C LEU A 297 23.95 -18.19 29.33
N ASP A 298 23.56 -16.98 28.92
CA ASP A 298 24.46 -15.82 28.81
C ASP A 298 24.97 -15.33 30.19
N GLU A 299 24.12 -15.33 31.21
CA GLU A 299 24.54 -15.01 32.59
C GLU A 299 25.57 -16.04 33.09
N VAL A 300 25.30 -17.33 32.90
CA VAL A 300 26.23 -18.42 33.24
C VAL A 300 27.52 -18.31 32.43
N PHE A 301 27.44 -17.98 31.13
CA PHE A 301 28.62 -17.75 30.29
C PHE A 301 29.49 -16.63 30.86
N LYS A 302 28.89 -15.47 31.17
CA LYS A 302 29.58 -14.31 31.75
C LYS A 302 30.24 -14.62 33.07
N ASP A 303 29.56 -15.37 33.94
CA ASP A 303 30.12 -15.78 35.23
C ASP A 303 31.36 -16.65 35.05
N TYR A 304 31.33 -17.62 34.13
CA TYR A 304 32.50 -18.45 33.85
C TYR A 304 33.63 -17.71 33.12
N THR A 305 33.34 -16.63 32.39
CA THR A 305 34.37 -15.80 31.73
C THR A 305 34.85 -14.62 32.57
N LYS A 306 34.29 -14.38 33.76
CA LYS A 306 34.55 -13.18 34.58
C LYS A 306 36.04 -12.95 34.86
N GLU A 307 36.78 -14.00 35.19
CA GLU A 307 38.22 -13.90 35.44
C GLU A 307 39.02 -13.56 34.18
N ILE A 308 38.58 -14.07 33.02
CA ILE A 308 39.18 -13.73 31.72
C ILE A 308 38.88 -12.27 31.40
N THR A 309 37.62 -11.84 31.53
CA THR A 309 37.17 -10.47 31.30
C THR A 309 37.97 -9.46 32.14
N ALA A 310 38.18 -9.75 33.43
CA ALA A 310 38.95 -8.88 34.33
C ALA A 310 40.41 -8.69 33.89
N ARG A 311 41.04 -9.66 33.22
CA ARG A 311 42.42 -9.51 32.69
C ARG A 311 42.53 -8.45 31.60
N PHE A 312 41.43 -8.16 30.91
CA PHE A 312 41.36 -7.13 29.88
C PHE A 312 40.88 -5.77 30.40
N GLY A 313 40.71 -5.62 31.72
CA GLY A 313 40.34 -4.35 32.36
C GLY A 313 38.87 -3.96 32.18
N GLU A 314 38.01 -4.90 31.81
CA GLU A 314 36.56 -4.69 31.68
C GLU A 314 35.82 -5.27 32.90
N ASP A 315 34.80 -4.58 33.38
CA ASP A 315 33.95 -5.04 34.49
C ASP A 315 32.72 -5.80 34.02
N LYS A 316 32.28 -5.57 32.77
CA LYS A 316 31.06 -6.14 32.19
C LYS A 316 31.17 -6.30 30.67
N VAL A 317 30.61 -7.40 30.17
CA VAL A 317 30.44 -7.64 28.73
C VAL A 317 29.00 -7.33 28.32
N ASN A 318 28.86 -6.55 27.24
CA ASN A 318 27.56 -6.28 26.64
C ASN A 318 27.26 -7.33 25.55
N SER A 319 26.32 -8.23 25.82
CA SER A 319 25.77 -9.17 24.84
C SER A 319 24.66 -8.52 24.03
N ARG A 320 24.43 -8.97 22.80
CA ARG A 320 23.29 -8.52 21.97
C ARG A 320 22.03 -9.28 22.37
N LEU A 321 21.59 -9.10 23.61
CA LEU A 321 20.39 -9.72 24.17
C LEU A 321 19.31 -8.68 24.52
N PRO A 322 18.01 -9.07 24.55
CA PRO A 322 17.49 -10.40 24.22
C PRO A 322 17.59 -10.71 22.72
N TRP A 323 17.77 -11.99 22.37
CA TRP A 323 17.71 -12.42 20.98
C TRP A 323 16.28 -12.29 20.45
N ASP A 324 16.16 -11.89 19.18
CA ASP A 324 14.88 -11.95 18.48
C ASP A 324 14.40 -13.42 18.43
N LYS A 325 13.10 -13.61 18.66
CA LYS A 325 12.43 -14.91 18.51
C LYS A 325 12.68 -15.52 17.14
N GLU A 326 12.79 -14.68 16.11
CA GLU A 326 13.08 -15.14 14.76
C GLU A 326 14.47 -15.77 14.64
N LYS A 327 15.47 -15.18 15.29
CA LYS A 327 16.83 -15.76 15.33
C LYS A 327 16.80 -17.15 15.96
N ILE A 328 16.04 -17.31 17.06
CA ILE A 328 15.88 -18.60 17.73
C ILE A 328 15.20 -19.61 16.81
N ARG A 329 14.08 -19.26 16.16
CA ARG A 329 13.40 -20.16 15.21
C ARG A 329 14.33 -20.61 14.09
N MET A 330 15.08 -19.70 13.49
CA MET A 330 15.99 -20.00 12.39
C MET A 330 17.11 -20.97 12.80
N LEU A 331 17.67 -20.83 14.00
CA LEU A 331 18.68 -21.76 14.51
C LEU A 331 18.11 -23.18 14.65
N PHE A 332 16.91 -23.31 15.22
CA PHE A 332 16.24 -24.60 15.38
C PHE A 332 15.92 -25.24 14.02
N LEU A 333 15.34 -24.46 13.10
CA LEU A 333 15.02 -24.93 11.75
C LEU A 333 16.27 -25.33 10.96
N GLY A 334 17.38 -24.61 11.12
CA GLY A 334 18.66 -24.95 10.50
C GLY A 334 19.12 -26.37 10.85
N VAL A 335 19.09 -26.73 12.13
CA VAL A 335 19.47 -28.08 12.59
C VAL A 335 18.44 -29.13 12.16
N ILE A 336 17.14 -28.81 12.24
CA ILE A 336 16.06 -29.72 11.81
C ILE A 336 16.16 -30.05 10.31
N PHE A 337 16.42 -29.05 9.46
CA PHE A 337 16.57 -29.24 8.02
C PHE A 337 17.86 -29.97 7.67
N ALA A 338 18.96 -29.72 8.38
CA ALA A 338 20.20 -30.48 8.21
C ALA A 338 19.97 -31.98 8.47
N LYS A 339 19.23 -32.34 9.54
CA LYS A 339 18.85 -33.74 9.82
C LYS A 339 17.98 -34.35 8.74
N ASN A 340 16.99 -33.60 8.24
CA ASN A 340 15.95 -34.13 7.36
C ASN A 340 16.28 -34.01 5.86
N SER A 341 17.44 -33.48 5.50
CA SER A 341 17.88 -33.41 4.09
C SER A 341 18.01 -34.83 3.50
N PRO A 342 17.43 -35.12 2.32
CA PRO A 342 16.81 -34.21 1.34
C PRO A 342 15.27 -34.05 1.43
N ASN A 343 14.61 -34.64 2.43
CA ASN A 343 13.15 -34.73 2.54
C ASN A 343 12.45 -33.46 3.09
N ILE A 344 13.05 -32.28 2.90
CA ILE A 344 12.56 -31.01 3.48
C ILE A 344 11.17 -30.65 2.94
N ASN A 345 10.90 -30.91 1.66
CA ASN A 345 9.57 -30.64 1.07
C ASN A 345 8.46 -31.42 1.79
N GLN A 346 8.64 -32.73 1.97
CA GLN A 346 7.66 -33.57 2.66
C GLN A 346 7.48 -33.15 4.13
N LEU A 347 8.56 -32.69 4.77
CA LEU A 347 8.51 -32.16 6.13
C LEU A 347 7.60 -30.92 6.24
N ILE A 348 7.80 -29.93 5.36
CA ILE A 348 7.01 -28.69 5.35
C ILE A 348 5.55 -28.99 4.96
N ALA A 349 5.33 -29.88 3.98
CA ALA A 349 4.01 -30.34 3.56
C ALA A 349 3.21 -30.92 4.73
N THR A 350 3.82 -31.86 5.45
CA THR A 350 3.20 -32.54 6.59
C THR A 350 2.88 -31.56 7.72
N ALA A 351 3.77 -30.57 7.96
CA ALA A 351 3.53 -29.55 8.95
C ALA A 351 2.33 -28.66 8.57
N TYR A 352 2.23 -28.24 7.31
CA TYR A 352 1.08 -27.48 6.82
C TYR A 352 -0.24 -28.24 7.00
N GLU A 353 -0.28 -29.52 6.63
CA GLU A 353 -1.47 -30.37 6.75
C GLU A 353 -1.93 -30.54 8.21
N LYS A 354 -1.00 -30.47 9.16
CA LYS A 354 -1.31 -30.52 10.61
C LYS A 354 -1.82 -29.21 11.19
N ILE A 355 -1.65 -28.08 10.50
CA ILE A 355 -2.21 -26.81 10.97
C ILE A 355 -3.73 -26.90 10.83
N SER A 356 -4.39 -27.07 11.97
CA SER A 356 -5.84 -27.19 12.01
C SER A 356 -6.53 -25.88 11.58
N ILE A 357 -7.79 -25.99 11.15
CA ILE A 357 -8.59 -24.83 10.75
C ILE A 357 -8.77 -23.87 11.94
N GLU A 358 -8.87 -24.39 13.17
CA GLU A 358 -8.98 -23.58 14.39
C GLU A 358 -7.72 -22.74 14.63
N LYS A 359 -6.51 -23.26 14.36
CA LYS A 359 -5.27 -22.47 14.44
C LYS A 359 -5.26 -21.35 13.40
N LYS A 360 -5.70 -21.62 12.16
CA LYS A 360 -5.84 -20.59 11.10
C LYS A 360 -6.86 -19.51 11.49
N GLN A 361 -8.01 -19.92 12.04
CA GLN A 361 -9.04 -19.01 12.54
C GLN A 361 -8.54 -18.14 13.68
N LYS A 362 -7.84 -18.73 14.67
CA LYS A 362 -7.25 -17.99 15.78
C LYS A 362 -6.26 -16.93 15.29
N LEU A 363 -5.44 -17.25 14.30
CA LEU A 363 -4.50 -16.31 13.70
C LEU A 363 -5.22 -15.09 13.08
N ILE A 364 -6.33 -15.31 12.37
CA ILE A 364 -7.17 -14.24 11.80
C ILE A 364 -7.81 -13.41 12.92
N GLU A 365 -8.34 -14.06 13.96
CA GLU A 365 -8.95 -13.39 15.12
C GLU A 365 -7.95 -12.52 15.89
N ASP A 366 -6.75 -13.05 16.13
CA ASP A 366 -5.66 -12.30 16.78
C ASP A 366 -5.29 -11.07 15.95
N LEU A 367 -5.28 -11.15 14.62
CA LEU A 367 -5.01 -9.99 13.76
C LEU A 367 -6.17 -9.01 13.75
N LYS A 368 -7.42 -9.48 13.69
CA LYS A 368 -8.61 -8.62 13.81
C LYS A 368 -8.57 -7.80 15.11
N ASN A 369 -8.26 -8.43 16.24
CA ASN A 369 -8.19 -7.77 17.54
C ASN A 369 -7.05 -6.74 17.64
N ASN A 370 -5.95 -6.98 16.92
CA ASN A 370 -4.76 -6.13 16.93
C ASN A 370 -4.75 -5.04 15.86
N PHE A 371 -5.63 -5.08 14.86
CA PHE A 371 -5.61 -4.13 13.74
C PHE A 371 -6.98 -3.55 13.39
N LEU A 372 -8.05 -4.33 13.51
CA LEU A 372 -9.36 -3.96 12.95
C LEU A 372 -10.38 -3.55 14.02
N THR A 373 -10.04 -3.73 15.30
CA THR A 373 -10.90 -3.37 16.42
C THR A 373 -10.67 -1.92 16.80
N ASP A 374 -11.76 -1.18 16.95
CA ASP A 374 -11.71 0.23 17.28
C ASP A 374 -11.30 0.46 18.73
N VAL A 375 -10.56 1.54 18.94
CA VAL A 375 -10.12 2.04 20.23
C VAL A 375 -10.16 3.56 20.24
N ASN A 376 -10.19 4.13 21.44
CA ASN A 376 -10.20 5.57 21.60
C ASN A 376 -8.81 6.16 21.52
N TYR A 377 -8.73 7.30 20.86
CA TYR A 377 -7.56 8.13 20.75
C TYR A 377 -7.85 9.54 21.25
N THR A 378 -6.80 10.17 21.74
CA THR A 378 -6.72 11.63 21.90
C THR A 378 -5.66 12.15 20.95
N VAL A 379 -6.03 13.10 20.10
CA VAL A 379 -5.12 13.70 19.12
C VAL A 379 -4.92 15.18 19.42
N ALA A 380 -3.67 15.58 19.60
CA ALA A 380 -3.29 16.98 19.74
C ALA A 380 -3.02 17.60 18.37
N VAL A 381 -3.71 18.70 18.10
CA VAL A 381 -3.61 19.51 16.88
C VAL A 381 -3.11 20.90 17.26
N ASN A 382 -2.07 21.40 16.59
CA ASN A 382 -1.64 22.78 16.78
C ASN A 382 -2.28 23.68 15.72
N ILE A 383 -2.89 24.78 16.16
CA ILE A 383 -3.47 25.81 15.32
C ILE A 383 -2.57 27.03 15.38
N ASN A 384 -2.24 27.57 14.22
CA ASN A 384 -1.49 28.81 14.04
C ASN A 384 -2.40 29.91 13.49
N ASP A 385 -1.95 31.16 13.63
CA ASP A 385 -2.65 32.37 13.19
C ASP A 385 -4.03 32.54 13.89
N LEU A 386 -4.17 31.97 15.11
CA LEU A 386 -5.36 32.06 15.96
C LEU A 386 -4.95 32.54 17.36
N ALA A 387 -5.39 33.75 17.73
CA ALA A 387 -5.22 34.28 19.08
C ALA A 387 -6.41 33.88 19.96
N VAL A 388 -6.18 32.99 20.92
CA VAL A 388 -7.19 32.56 21.90
C VAL A 388 -6.95 33.31 23.21
N LYS A 389 -7.97 33.98 23.75
CA LYS A 389 -7.84 34.62 25.06
C LYS A 389 -7.72 33.57 26.16
N ASN A 390 -6.96 33.86 27.22
CA ASN A 390 -6.67 32.92 28.29
C ASN A 390 -7.91 32.27 28.92
N GLU A 391 -9.03 33.00 28.98
CA GLU A 391 -10.32 32.53 29.50
C GLU A 391 -10.96 31.39 28.70
N TYR A 392 -10.49 31.09 27.48
CA TYR A 392 -11.01 30.02 26.63
C TYR A 392 -10.14 28.74 26.58
N PHE A 393 -8.97 28.71 27.23
CA PHE A 393 -8.08 27.53 27.26
C PHE A 393 -8.53 26.42 28.23
N ASP A 394 -9.70 26.56 28.86
CA ASP A 394 -10.34 25.50 29.67
C ASP A 394 -11.76 25.19 29.16
N VAL A 395 -12.13 25.71 27.99
CA VAL A 395 -13.47 25.49 27.42
C VAL A 395 -13.47 24.23 26.55
N ARG A 396 -14.20 23.22 27.02
CA ARG A 396 -14.46 21.99 26.28
C ARG A 396 -15.73 22.13 25.43
N LEU A 397 -15.57 22.08 24.11
CA LEU A 397 -16.67 22.08 23.14
C LEU A 397 -16.83 20.65 22.59
N GLY A 398 -17.68 19.86 23.25
CA GLY A 398 -17.87 18.44 22.94
C GLY A 398 -16.60 17.62 23.23
N ASP A 399 -16.03 17.02 22.19
CA ASP A 399 -14.78 16.27 22.28
C ASP A 399 -13.52 17.14 22.13
N ILE A 400 -13.67 18.43 21.88
CA ILE A 400 -12.57 19.34 21.54
C ILE A 400 -12.26 20.24 22.74
N GLU A 401 -11.00 20.26 23.15
CA GLU A 401 -10.48 21.05 24.26
C GLU A 401 -9.31 21.91 23.78
N PHE A 402 -9.44 23.24 23.89
CA PHE A 402 -8.33 24.16 23.66
C PHE A 402 -7.47 24.20 24.89
N ILE A 403 -6.14 24.18 24.75
CA ILE A 403 -5.21 24.24 25.87
C ILE A 403 -4.04 25.18 25.56
N SER A 404 -3.50 25.81 26.62
CA SER A 404 -2.32 26.66 26.49
C SER A 404 -1.06 25.83 26.20
N ASN A 405 0.02 26.48 25.76
CA ASN A 405 1.30 25.82 25.52
C ASN A 405 1.88 25.18 26.80
N GLU A 406 1.73 25.83 27.96
CA GLU A 406 2.18 25.30 29.26
C GLU A 406 1.38 24.06 29.67
N LEU A 407 0.05 24.12 29.52
CA LEU A 407 -0.84 22.99 29.82
C LEU A 407 -0.58 21.81 28.88
N PHE A 408 -0.33 22.07 27.60
CA PHE A 408 0.05 21.04 26.63
C PHE A 408 1.37 20.36 26.98
N THR A 409 2.35 21.14 27.42
CA THR A 409 3.62 20.59 27.90
C THR A 409 3.40 19.69 29.13
N GLY A 410 2.53 20.11 30.05
CA GLY A 410 2.09 19.30 31.19
C GLY A 410 1.41 17.98 30.77
N TRP A 411 0.47 18.04 29.82
CA TRP A 411 -0.23 16.88 29.28
C TRP A 411 0.73 15.87 28.65
N GLN A 412 1.72 16.33 27.86
CA GLN A 412 2.76 15.46 27.29
C GLN A 412 3.56 14.74 28.39
N TYR A 413 3.85 15.42 29.51
CA TYR A 413 4.54 14.79 30.63
C TYR A 413 3.70 13.74 31.36
N GLU A 414 2.40 13.99 31.50
CA GLU A 414 1.46 13.04 32.13
C GLU A 414 1.34 11.77 31.28
N LYS A 415 1.16 11.91 29.97
CA LYS A 415 0.92 10.78 29.06
C LYS A 415 2.20 10.08 28.59
N TYR A 416 3.38 10.67 28.83
CA TYR A 416 4.68 10.08 28.48
C TYR A 416 5.67 10.10 29.67
N PRO A 417 5.50 9.18 30.65
CA PRO A 417 6.33 9.12 31.85
C PRO A 417 7.82 8.88 31.52
N LYS A 418 8.72 9.30 32.42
CA LYS A 418 10.19 9.34 32.21
C LYS A 418 10.87 8.00 31.89
N ASP A 419 10.24 6.87 32.15
CA ASP A 419 10.90 5.56 32.16
C ASP A 419 11.04 4.90 30.78
N THR A 420 10.45 5.49 29.73
CA THR A 420 10.58 5.03 28.34
C THR A 420 11.58 5.90 27.55
N ILE A 421 12.51 5.23 26.86
CA ILE A 421 13.69 5.72 26.12
C ILE A 421 13.54 7.09 25.41
N ARG A 422 14.62 7.91 25.49
CA ARG A 422 14.94 9.20 24.82
C ARG A 422 13.72 10.04 24.36
N ARG A 423 13.39 11.04 25.16
CA ARG A 423 12.43 12.12 24.85
C ARG A 423 12.86 12.92 23.62
N THR A 424 11.91 13.15 22.72
CA THR A 424 11.91 14.33 21.84
C THR A 424 10.55 14.98 22.03
N LEU A 425 10.43 15.81 23.07
CA LEU A 425 9.22 16.62 23.27
C LEU A 425 9.23 17.75 22.25
N LEU A 426 8.05 18.16 21.76
CA LEU A 426 7.98 19.38 20.97
C LEU A 426 8.13 20.56 21.91
N ASP A 427 9.21 21.32 21.75
CA ASP A 427 9.26 22.68 22.27
C ASP A 427 8.19 23.50 21.54
N SER A 428 7.16 23.91 22.27
CA SER A 428 6.22 24.89 21.77
C SER A 428 6.96 26.21 21.62
N ASN A 429 7.40 26.55 20.40
CA ASN A 429 7.87 27.90 20.13
C ASN A 429 6.70 28.86 20.43
N SER A 430 6.86 29.69 21.46
CA SER A 430 5.88 30.62 22.01
C SER A 430 5.52 31.72 21.01
N ARG A 431 4.74 31.40 19.99
CA ARG A 431 4.13 32.42 19.13
C ARG A 431 2.78 32.79 19.73
N ASP A 432 2.56 34.07 20.00
CA ASP A 432 1.34 34.63 20.62
C ASP A 432 0.04 34.31 19.86
N ASN A 433 0.14 33.85 18.61
CA ASN A 433 -0.99 33.48 17.74
C ASN A 433 -1.04 31.97 17.49
N SER A 434 -0.77 31.14 18.51
CA SER A 434 -0.90 29.69 18.40
C SER A 434 -1.62 29.08 19.59
N ALA A 435 -2.37 28.00 19.35
CA ALA A 435 -3.10 27.25 20.37
C ALA A 435 -2.97 25.75 20.09
N TRP A 436 -2.90 24.95 21.15
CA TRP A 436 -3.05 23.51 21.04
C TRP A 436 -4.48 23.11 21.30
N VAL A 437 -4.94 22.09 20.59
CA VAL A 437 -6.27 21.54 20.71
C VAL A 437 -6.16 20.04 20.90
N LEU A 438 -6.69 19.53 22.00
CA LEU A 438 -6.88 18.10 22.22
C LEU A 438 -8.24 17.70 21.70
N VAL A 439 -8.26 16.74 20.78
CA VAL A 439 -9.48 16.11 20.29
C VAL A 439 -9.58 14.73 20.92
N HIS A 440 -10.51 14.58 21.84
CA HIS A 440 -10.76 13.37 22.61
C HIS A 440 -11.71 12.42 21.88
N ASN A 441 -11.84 11.19 22.40
CA ASN A 441 -12.82 10.19 21.94
C ASN A 441 -12.83 9.97 20.42
N ILE A 442 -11.64 9.93 19.81
CA ILE A 442 -11.52 9.56 18.41
C ILE A 442 -11.51 8.04 18.35
N GLU A 443 -12.61 7.46 17.88
CA GLU A 443 -12.77 6.03 17.72
C GLU A 443 -12.26 5.60 16.34
N CYS A 444 -11.18 4.80 16.31
CA CYS A 444 -10.68 4.17 15.10
C CYS A 444 -9.83 2.93 15.41
N ALA A 445 -9.47 2.17 14.38
CA ALA A 445 -8.68 0.95 14.50
C ALA A 445 -7.43 1.09 15.38
N PHE A 446 -7.16 0.05 16.19
CA PHE A 446 -5.92 -0.06 16.95
C PHE A 446 -4.69 0.01 16.04
N GLY A 447 -3.84 1.01 16.30
CA GLY A 447 -2.63 1.30 15.53
C GLY A 447 -2.81 2.25 14.33
N ASP A 448 -4.04 2.65 13.97
CA ASP A 448 -4.31 3.47 12.78
C ASP A 448 -4.19 4.99 13.07
N THR A 449 -2.96 5.46 13.25
CA THR A 449 -2.68 6.86 13.59
C THR A 449 -3.06 7.84 12.48
N GLU A 450 -3.02 7.41 11.22
CA GLU A 450 -3.37 8.24 10.06
C GLU A 450 -4.87 8.53 10.04
N LYS A 451 -5.70 7.52 10.30
CA LYS A 451 -7.15 7.69 10.41
C LYS A 451 -7.53 8.55 11.62
N ALA A 452 -6.88 8.33 12.78
CA ALA A 452 -7.10 9.13 13.98
C ALA A 452 -6.86 10.63 13.72
N VAL A 453 -5.75 10.97 13.06
CA VAL A 453 -5.41 12.35 12.69
C VAL A 453 -6.41 12.94 11.71
N SER A 454 -6.83 12.19 10.70
CA SER A 454 -7.84 12.64 9.73
C SER A 454 -9.15 13.04 10.42
N ILE A 455 -9.63 12.21 11.36
CA ILE A 455 -10.88 12.48 12.11
C ILE A 455 -10.69 13.69 13.05
N ALA A 456 -9.54 13.78 13.72
CA ALA A 456 -9.22 14.92 14.58
C ALA A 456 -9.26 16.25 13.82
N LYS A 457 -8.61 16.26 12.66
CA LYS A 457 -8.50 17.42 11.78
C LYS A 457 -9.87 17.87 11.30
N GLU A 458 -10.71 16.95 10.85
CA GLU A 458 -12.09 17.22 10.44
C GLU A 458 -12.90 17.87 11.57
N LYS A 459 -12.90 17.25 12.77
CA LYS A 459 -13.57 17.80 13.96
C LYS A 459 -13.10 19.22 14.31
N VAL A 460 -11.79 19.47 14.28
CA VAL A 460 -11.22 20.81 14.58
C VAL A 460 -11.58 21.81 13.49
N LEU A 461 -11.46 21.45 12.21
CA LEU A 461 -11.83 22.32 11.09
C LEU A 461 -13.30 22.71 11.15
N ASP A 462 -14.19 21.76 11.40
CA ASP A 462 -15.63 22.01 11.50
C ASP A 462 -15.94 22.97 12.63
N LEU A 463 -15.35 22.76 13.82
CA LEU A 463 -15.52 23.67 14.95
C LEU A 463 -14.99 25.07 14.64
N LEU A 464 -13.76 25.18 14.11
CA LEU A 464 -13.16 26.46 13.78
C LEU A 464 -13.96 27.19 12.70
N ASN A 465 -14.44 26.50 11.66
CA ASN A 465 -15.31 27.08 10.64
C ASN A 465 -16.60 27.65 11.25
N ILE A 466 -17.24 26.92 12.17
CA ILE A 466 -18.43 27.40 12.89
C ILE A 466 -18.08 28.64 13.72
N LEU A 467 -17.02 28.60 14.53
CA LEU A 467 -16.61 29.74 15.37
C LEU A 467 -16.28 30.98 14.52
N TYR A 468 -15.55 30.82 13.42
CA TYR A 468 -15.18 31.91 12.53
C TYR A 468 -16.38 32.53 11.82
N TYR A 469 -17.38 31.73 11.46
CA TYR A 469 -18.64 32.24 10.88
C TYR A 469 -19.34 33.24 11.81
N PHE A 470 -19.19 33.10 13.14
CA PHE A 470 -19.78 34.02 14.11
C PHE A 470 -18.89 35.22 14.49
N ILE A 471 -17.57 35.12 14.28
CA ILE A 471 -16.59 36.11 14.79
C ILE A 471 -16.15 37.12 13.70
N SER A 472 -16.05 36.71 12.43
CA SER A 472 -15.55 37.59 11.37
C SER A 472 -16.68 38.28 10.59
N LYS A 473 -16.59 39.62 10.45
CA LYS A 473 -17.42 40.39 9.49
C LYS A 473 -16.94 40.26 8.03
N GLU A 474 -15.73 39.74 7.82
CA GLU A 474 -15.10 39.59 6.51
C GLU A 474 -14.95 38.10 6.16
N GLN A 475 -15.23 37.74 4.90
CA GLN A 475 -15.36 36.36 4.42
C GLN A 475 -14.05 35.53 4.40
N GLU A 476 -12.94 36.02 4.96
CA GLU A 476 -11.64 35.36 4.87
C GLU A 476 -11.26 34.63 6.16
N VAL A 477 -11.12 33.31 6.04
CA VAL A 477 -10.65 32.40 7.09
C VAL A 477 -9.12 32.54 7.23
N ASN A 478 -8.63 32.93 8.41
CA ASN A 478 -7.21 33.26 8.63
C ASN A 478 -6.40 32.25 9.47
N TYR A 479 -7.01 31.19 10.01
CA TYR A 479 -6.29 30.19 10.82
C TYR A 479 -5.64 29.11 9.95
N LYS A 480 -4.59 28.46 10.48
CA LYS A 480 -3.91 27.32 9.82
C LYS A 480 -3.68 26.18 10.81
N LEU A 481 -4.05 24.96 10.41
CA LEU A 481 -3.65 23.76 11.15
C LEU A 481 -2.20 23.40 10.81
N ASN A 482 -1.43 23.08 11.84
CA ASN A 482 -0.08 22.54 11.68
C ASN A 482 -0.13 21.09 11.17
N HIS A 483 0.99 20.62 10.61
CA HIS A 483 1.07 19.29 10.00
C HIS A 483 1.60 18.22 10.97
N PHE A 484 2.08 18.66 12.13
CA PHE A 484 2.53 17.80 13.21
C PHE A 484 1.40 17.57 14.20
N PHE A 485 1.13 16.29 14.46
CA PHE A 485 0.10 15.82 15.37
C PHE A 485 0.72 14.89 16.42
N ILE A 486 0.21 14.97 17.64
CA ILE A 486 0.52 13.99 18.68
C ILE A 486 -0.70 13.10 18.86
N VAL A 487 -0.51 11.79 18.75
CA VAL A 487 -1.59 10.80 18.83
C VAL A 487 -1.37 9.91 20.04
N HIS A 488 -2.27 9.99 21.01
CA HIS A 488 -2.29 9.15 22.21
C HIS A 488 -3.34 8.05 22.05
N ASN A 489 -2.90 6.79 22.15
CA ASN A 489 -3.80 5.63 22.15
C ASN A 489 -4.24 5.33 23.60
N GLU A 490 -5.51 5.53 23.92
CA GLU A 490 -6.04 5.38 25.28
C GLU A 490 -6.01 3.93 25.78
N LYS A 491 -5.99 2.94 24.88
CA LYS A 491 -5.92 1.51 25.24
C LYS A 491 -4.50 1.05 25.58
N SER A 492 -3.51 1.46 24.78
CA SER A 492 -2.12 1.04 24.98
C SER A 492 -1.29 2.00 25.82
N GLY A 493 -1.77 3.24 26.01
CA GLY A 493 -1.02 4.33 26.64
C GLY A 493 0.15 4.86 25.79
N ASN A 494 0.22 4.49 24.50
CA ASN A 494 1.34 4.90 23.65
C ASN A 494 1.07 6.28 23.04
N LEU A 495 2.08 7.13 23.09
CA LEU A 495 2.10 8.42 22.42
C LEU A 495 2.96 8.32 21.16
N THR A 496 2.39 8.73 20.03
CA THR A 496 3.02 8.61 18.72
C THR A 496 3.00 9.95 17.99
N TRP A 497 4.07 10.21 17.26
CA TRP A 497 4.21 11.39 16.44
C TRP A 497 3.71 11.07 15.04
N HIS A 498 2.73 11.83 14.57
CA HIS A 498 2.29 11.77 13.19
C HIS A 498 2.60 13.09 12.53
N ASN A 499 3.46 13.06 11.52
CA ASN A 499 3.62 14.19 10.63
C ASN A 499 2.82 13.83 9.38
N GLU A 500 1.70 14.52 9.16
CA GLU A 500 1.14 14.53 7.81
C GLU A 500 2.28 15.04 6.95
N ARG A 501 2.64 14.30 5.90
CA ARG A 501 3.47 14.93 4.88
C ARG A 501 2.67 16.16 4.49
N VAL A 502 3.17 17.37 4.84
CA VAL A 502 2.88 18.57 4.06
C VAL A 502 2.98 18.02 2.65
N PRO A 503 1.89 18.00 1.83
CA PRO A 503 2.07 17.67 0.44
C PRO A 503 3.27 18.52 0.07
N TRP A 504 4.37 17.87 -0.28
CA TRP A 504 5.57 18.55 -0.71
C TRP A 504 5.06 19.27 -1.95
N ASN A 505 4.53 20.47 -1.71
CA ASN A 505 4.62 21.61 -2.53
C ASN A 505 6.10 22.03 -2.39
N GLU A 506 7.12 21.14 -2.49
CA GLU A 506 7.74 20.94 -3.81
C GLU A 506 6.74 21.42 -4.85
N PRO A 507 6.85 22.66 -5.36
CA PRO A 507 6.05 23.02 -6.53
C PRO A 507 6.12 21.80 -7.41
N LYS A 508 4.95 21.16 -7.71
CA LYS A 508 4.88 20.04 -8.66
C LYS A 508 5.94 20.39 -9.65
N ILE A 509 7.05 19.63 -9.67
CA ILE A 509 8.24 20.11 -10.36
C ILE A 509 7.71 20.53 -11.72
N ILE A 510 8.16 21.66 -12.22
CA ILE A 510 7.75 22.16 -13.52
C ILE A 510 7.76 21.02 -14.59
N ASP A 511 8.45 19.91 -14.34
CA ASP A 511 8.37 18.59 -14.98
C ASP A 511 6.97 17.89 -15.07
N ASP A 512 6.02 18.10 -14.17
CA ASP A 512 4.65 17.53 -14.23
C ASP A 512 3.66 18.39 -15.03
N LEU A 513 4.00 19.67 -15.16
CA LEU A 513 3.33 20.66 -16.00
C LEU A 513 4.23 20.91 -17.21
N ASP A 514 4.12 20.05 -18.23
CA ASP A 514 4.82 20.20 -19.51
C ASP A 514 5.04 21.69 -19.85
N THR A 515 6.28 22.16 -19.72
CA THR A 515 6.66 23.55 -19.96
C THR A 515 6.33 23.97 -21.37
N GLY A 516 6.44 23.03 -22.30
CA GLY A 516 5.96 23.18 -23.67
C GLY A 516 4.46 23.47 -23.71
N LEU A 517 3.65 22.75 -22.93
CA LEU A 517 2.21 23.01 -22.80
C LEU A 517 1.93 24.38 -22.17
N ILE A 518 2.61 24.79 -21.10
CA ILE A 518 2.39 26.13 -20.48
C ILE A 518 2.78 27.26 -21.45
N GLU A 519 3.96 27.19 -22.06
CA GLU A 519 4.40 28.20 -23.02
C GLU A 519 3.49 28.25 -24.25
N PHE A 520 3.06 27.09 -24.72
CA PHE A 520 2.10 26.96 -25.81
C PHE A 520 0.73 27.53 -25.43
N LEU A 521 0.22 27.26 -24.22
CA LEU A 521 -1.03 27.81 -23.73
C LEU A 521 -0.96 29.33 -23.60
N ASN A 522 0.16 29.86 -23.11
CA ASN A 522 0.36 31.31 -23.06
C ASN A 522 0.39 31.94 -24.45
N LYS A 523 0.99 31.27 -25.44
CA LYS A 523 1.00 31.70 -26.86
C LYS A 523 -0.37 31.59 -27.55
N ASN A 524 -1.24 30.69 -27.09
CA ASN A 524 -2.52 30.39 -27.72
C ASN A 524 -3.75 30.78 -26.87
N LEU A 525 -3.57 31.41 -25.70
CA LEU A 525 -4.63 31.83 -24.77
C LEU A 525 -5.73 32.64 -25.45
N ALA A 526 -5.37 33.55 -26.36
CA ALA A 526 -6.33 34.35 -27.12
C ALA A 526 -7.14 33.55 -28.16
N LYS A 527 -6.68 32.34 -28.53
CA LYS A 527 -7.32 31.46 -29.52
C LYS A 527 -8.19 30.37 -28.86
N LEU A 528 -8.03 30.13 -27.55
CA LEU A 528 -8.82 29.12 -26.81
C LEU A 528 -10.33 29.39 -26.88
N SER A 529 -10.72 30.67 -26.88
CA SER A 529 -12.11 31.13 -26.98
C SER A 529 -12.72 30.79 -28.32
N LYS A 530 -11.93 30.90 -29.38
CA LYS A 530 -12.30 30.53 -30.74
C LYS A 530 -12.46 29.02 -30.92
N TRP A 531 -11.81 28.21 -30.06
CA TRP A 531 -11.93 26.75 -30.05
C TRP A 531 -13.00 26.24 -29.09
N ASN A 532 -13.70 27.14 -28.39
CA ASN A 532 -14.64 26.82 -27.32
C ASN A 532 -14.03 25.98 -26.18
N LEU A 533 -12.72 26.13 -25.93
CA LEU A 533 -12.00 25.37 -24.90
C LEU A 533 -11.82 26.16 -23.60
N ASP A 534 -12.04 27.47 -23.59
CA ASP A 534 -11.82 28.36 -22.44
C ASP A 534 -12.38 27.84 -21.13
N MET A 535 -13.63 27.35 -21.16
CA MET A 535 -14.31 26.87 -19.97
C MET A 535 -13.70 25.55 -19.48
N ALA A 536 -13.37 24.62 -20.39
CA ALA A 536 -12.65 23.40 -20.04
C ALA A 536 -11.30 23.71 -19.38
N PHE A 537 -10.57 24.72 -19.86
CA PHE A 537 -9.31 25.14 -19.25
C PHE A 537 -9.45 25.81 -17.91
N LYS A 538 -10.42 26.72 -17.75
CA LYS A 538 -10.71 27.33 -16.44
C LYS A 538 -11.01 26.25 -15.41
N LYS A 539 -11.77 25.22 -15.80
CA LYS A 539 -12.06 24.04 -14.97
C LYS A 539 -10.83 23.17 -14.73
N PHE A 540 -9.94 23.01 -15.71
CA PHE A 540 -8.67 22.33 -15.51
C PHE A 540 -7.72 23.07 -14.54
N ILE A 541 -7.70 24.40 -14.58
CA ILE A 541 -6.96 25.22 -13.61
C ILE A 541 -7.58 25.09 -12.20
N GLU A 542 -8.91 25.16 -12.10
CA GLU A 542 -9.65 24.91 -10.85
C GLU A 542 -9.33 23.52 -10.29
N PHE A 543 -9.31 22.51 -11.16
CA PHE A 543 -8.94 21.13 -10.83
C PHE A 543 -7.53 21.05 -10.24
N CYS A 544 -6.57 21.74 -10.85
CA CYS A 544 -5.19 21.75 -10.38
C CYS A 544 -5.01 22.41 -9.01
N LYS A 545 -5.89 23.36 -8.64
CA LYS A 545 -5.84 24.10 -7.38
C LYS A 545 -6.68 23.48 -6.26
N THR A 546 -7.62 22.62 -6.62
CA THR A 546 -8.51 21.96 -5.66
C THR A 546 -7.74 20.91 -4.87
N GLU A 547 -7.99 20.78 -3.57
CA GLU A 547 -7.45 19.68 -2.75
C GLU A 547 -8.44 18.52 -2.62
N SER A 548 -9.73 18.82 -2.44
CA SER A 548 -10.82 17.86 -2.30
C SER A 548 -10.91 16.88 -3.47
N LEU A 549 -10.80 15.58 -3.17
CA LEU A 549 -10.93 14.50 -4.13
C LEU A 549 -12.30 14.50 -4.84
N THR A 550 -13.39 14.66 -4.10
CA THR A 550 -14.73 14.70 -4.67
C THR A 550 -14.89 15.85 -5.66
N ARG A 551 -14.40 17.05 -5.30
CA ARG A 551 -14.45 18.20 -6.21
C ARG A 551 -13.55 18.01 -7.43
N LYS A 552 -12.39 17.37 -7.28
CA LYS A 552 -11.53 17.02 -8.43
C LYS A 552 -12.26 16.13 -9.43
N VAL A 553 -12.93 15.07 -8.96
CA VAL A 553 -13.68 14.15 -9.84
C VAL A 553 -14.88 14.86 -10.50
N GLN A 554 -15.58 15.75 -9.79
CA GLN A 554 -16.62 16.61 -10.40
C GLN A 554 -16.04 17.49 -11.51
N LEU A 555 -14.87 18.10 -11.26
CA LEU A 555 -14.19 18.94 -12.24
C LEU A 555 -13.74 18.14 -13.47
N GLU A 556 -13.29 16.89 -13.31
CA GLU A 556 -13.00 15.99 -14.44
C GLU A 556 -14.23 15.80 -15.34
N LYS A 557 -15.41 15.56 -14.75
CA LYS A 557 -16.68 15.47 -15.49
C LYS A 557 -17.06 16.80 -16.15
N GLU A 558 -16.92 17.92 -15.45
CA GLU A 558 -17.20 19.25 -15.99
C GLU A 558 -16.30 19.55 -17.21
N ILE A 559 -15.01 19.23 -17.13
CA ILE A 559 -14.06 19.37 -18.23
C ILE A 559 -14.52 18.54 -19.45
N ILE A 560 -14.82 17.25 -19.26
CA ILE A 560 -15.28 16.37 -20.35
C ILE A 560 -16.56 16.93 -21.00
N LYS A 561 -17.53 17.41 -20.21
CA LYS A 561 -18.74 18.05 -20.72
C LYS A 561 -18.44 19.29 -21.55
N GLN A 562 -17.49 20.13 -21.14
CA GLN A 562 -17.13 21.32 -21.91
C GLN A 562 -16.41 20.96 -23.23
N LEU A 563 -15.62 19.89 -23.26
CA LEU A 563 -14.88 19.47 -24.46
C LEU A 563 -15.77 18.85 -25.54
N PHE A 564 -16.77 18.04 -25.15
CA PHE A 564 -17.58 17.27 -26.10
C PHE A 564 -19.04 17.73 -26.20
N GLY A 565 -19.48 18.68 -25.36
CA GLY A 565 -20.81 19.26 -25.36
C GLY A 565 -21.60 18.97 -24.08
N SER A 566 -22.09 20.01 -23.42
CA SER A 566 -22.74 19.91 -22.09
C SER A 566 -24.10 19.22 -22.08
N GLU A 567 -24.78 19.18 -23.23
CA GLU A 567 -26.10 18.57 -23.41
C GLU A 567 -26.03 17.09 -23.85
N GLN A 568 -24.82 16.57 -24.08
CA GLN A 568 -24.63 15.20 -24.54
C GLN A 568 -24.90 14.17 -23.43
N SER A 569 -25.33 12.97 -23.84
CA SER A 569 -25.53 11.85 -22.91
C SER A 569 -24.21 11.35 -22.33
N ILE A 570 -24.29 10.66 -21.19
CA ILE A 570 -23.10 10.07 -20.54
C ILE A 570 -22.42 9.06 -21.48
N GLU A 571 -23.22 8.27 -22.22
CA GLU A 571 -22.76 7.32 -23.21
C GLU A 571 -21.93 8.01 -24.30
N TYR A 572 -22.41 9.13 -24.84
CA TYR A 572 -21.69 9.88 -25.86
C TYR A 572 -20.35 10.42 -25.33
N LEU A 573 -20.38 11.07 -24.15
CA LEU A 573 -19.19 11.63 -23.51
C LEU A 573 -18.14 10.55 -23.19
N ALA A 574 -18.59 9.38 -22.72
CA ALA A 574 -17.72 8.26 -22.41
C ALA A 574 -17.06 7.68 -23.68
N ALA A 575 -17.82 7.53 -24.76
CA ALA A 575 -17.32 7.01 -26.03
C ALA A 575 -16.30 7.96 -26.69
N CYS A 576 -16.59 9.26 -26.72
CA CYS A 576 -15.63 10.27 -27.20
C CYS A 576 -14.32 10.24 -26.41
N SER A 577 -14.41 10.17 -25.08
CA SER A 577 -13.25 10.08 -24.19
C SER A 577 -12.44 8.81 -24.44
N ALA A 578 -13.12 7.67 -24.61
CA ALA A 578 -12.50 6.38 -24.90
C ALA A 578 -11.75 6.36 -26.24
N ILE A 579 -12.30 6.99 -27.29
CA ILE A 579 -11.64 7.09 -28.61
C ILE A 579 -10.30 7.80 -28.49
N ILE A 580 -10.22 8.93 -27.77
CA ILE A 580 -8.98 9.71 -27.63
C ILE A 580 -7.94 8.99 -26.77
N ILE A 581 -8.37 8.35 -25.68
CA ILE A 581 -7.44 7.67 -24.77
C ILE A 581 -6.93 6.34 -25.33
N ALA A 582 -7.71 5.66 -26.16
CA ALA A 582 -7.28 4.46 -26.84
C ALA A 582 -6.11 4.76 -27.79
N GLY A 583 -4.89 4.44 -27.34
CA GLY A 583 -3.64 4.63 -28.08
C GLY A 583 -2.65 5.61 -27.47
N SER A 584 -3.05 6.46 -26.54
CA SER A 584 -2.15 7.48 -25.98
C SER A 584 -1.29 6.98 -24.80
N ASN A 585 -1.41 5.71 -24.39
CA ASN A 585 -0.75 5.22 -23.16
C ASN A 585 -0.70 3.68 -22.94
N TYR A 586 -0.84 2.85 -23.98
CA TYR A 586 -0.80 1.38 -23.86
C TYR A 586 0.15 0.81 -24.92
N LYS A 587 1.17 0.06 -24.48
CA LYS A 587 2.28 -0.44 -25.33
C LYS A 587 2.34 -1.97 -25.33
N LYS A 588 1.23 -2.65 -25.59
CA LYS A 588 1.18 -4.13 -25.61
C LYS A 588 0.33 -4.65 -26.77
N SER A 589 0.75 -5.78 -27.34
CA SER A 589 0.11 -6.47 -28.48
C SER A 589 -1.08 -7.35 -28.10
N ASP A 590 -1.41 -7.47 -26.83
CA ASP A 590 -2.42 -8.39 -26.30
C ASP A 590 -3.86 -7.90 -26.47
N VAL A 591 -4.06 -6.68 -26.98
CA VAL A 591 -5.37 -6.03 -27.11
C VAL A 591 -5.40 -5.17 -28.40
N ASN A 592 -6.53 -5.14 -29.09
CA ASN A 592 -6.77 -4.25 -30.23
C ASN A 592 -7.45 -2.92 -29.81
N TYR A 593 -7.53 -1.95 -30.72
CA TYR A 593 -8.13 -0.66 -30.42
C TYR A 593 -9.62 -0.74 -30.07
N ARG A 594 -10.39 -1.65 -30.70
CA ARG A 594 -11.82 -1.82 -30.41
C ARG A 594 -12.07 -2.27 -28.98
N GLU A 595 -11.34 -3.30 -28.54
CA GLU A 595 -11.39 -3.84 -27.19
C GLU A 595 -11.01 -2.78 -26.15
N MET A 596 -9.91 -2.05 -26.40
CA MET A 596 -9.47 -0.98 -25.51
C MET A 596 -10.50 0.14 -25.39
N ARG A 597 -11.12 0.54 -26.51
CA ARG A 597 -12.19 1.55 -26.53
C ARG A 597 -13.41 1.09 -25.75
N LEU A 598 -13.82 -0.17 -25.89
CA LEU A 598 -14.93 -0.75 -25.11
C LEU A 598 -14.65 -0.75 -23.60
N TRP A 599 -13.41 -1.04 -23.18
CA TRP A 599 -13.06 -1.06 -21.75
C TRP A 599 -12.95 0.35 -21.18
N LEU A 600 -12.35 1.29 -21.93
CA LEU A 600 -12.30 2.69 -21.55
C LEU A 600 -13.70 3.32 -21.51
N TYR A 601 -14.58 2.92 -22.42
CA TYR A 601 -15.98 3.35 -22.43
C TYR A 601 -16.67 3.03 -21.12
N GLU A 602 -16.55 1.77 -20.66
CA GLU A 602 -17.08 1.33 -19.37
C GLU A 602 -16.51 2.15 -18.20
N ASP A 603 -15.20 2.40 -18.20
CA ASP A 603 -14.52 3.16 -17.16
C ASP A 603 -14.95 4.64 -17.13
N PHE A 604 -15.05 5.31 -18.29
CA PHE A 604 -15.52 6.69 -18.36
C PHE A 604 -17.01 6.81 -18.02
N LYS A 605 -17.83 5.84 -18.42
CA LYS A 605 -19.24 5.78 -18.03
C LYS A 605 -19.38 5.70 -16.51
N GLU A 606 -18.59 4.84 -15.86
CA GLU A 606 -18.53 4.74 -14.40
C GLU A 606 -18.11 6.07 -13.74
N LEU A 607 -17.03 6.70 -14.20
CA LEU A 607 -16.58 8.01 -13.70
C LEU A 607 -17.70 9.06 -13.79
N LEU A 608 -18.30 9.21 -14.97
CA LEU A 608 -19.29 10.25 -15.26
C LEU A 608 -20.59 10.06 -14.46
N LEU A 609 -20.94 8.82 -14.12
CA LEU A 609 -22.08 8.51 -13.26
C LEU A 609 -21.81 8.84 -11.80
N ILE A 610 -20.62 8.51 -11.26
CA ILE A 610 -20.32 8.69 -9.83
C ILE A 610 -19.80 10.09 -9.48
N ALA A 611 -19.42 10.90 -10.47
CA ALA A 611 -18.68 12.15 -10.22
C ALA A 611 -19.42 13.12 -9.28
N ASP A 612 -20.73 13.28 -9.50
CA ASP A 612 -21.56 14.21 -8.75
C ASP A 612 -22.04 13.64 -7.40
N ASP A 613 -21.96 12.32 -7.22
CA ASP A 613 -22.42 11.65 -5.99
C ASP A 613 -21.42 11.87 -4.84
N THR A 614 -21.89 12.24 -3.66
CA THR A 614 -21.03 12.37 -2.47
C THR A 614 -20.61 11.01 -1.91
N ASN A 615 -21.34 9.95 -2.25
CA ASN A 615 -20.97 8.57 -1.96
C ASN A 615 -19.84 8.09 -2.90
N TYR A 616 -19.36 6.86 -2.69
CA TYR A 616 -18.28 6.25 -3.48
C TYR A 616 -16.89 6.86 -3.27
N LEU A 617 -16.61 7.44 -2.11
CA LEU A 617 -15.30 8.06 -1.83
C LEU A 617 -14.15 7.06 -2.04
N ALA A 618 -14.30 5.82 -1.57
CA ALA A 618 -13.29 4.78 -1.74
C ALA A 618 -13.02 4.42 -3.20
N LEU A 619 -14.05 4.43 -4.06
CA LEU A 619 -13.86 4.22 -5.51
C LEU A 619 -13.12 5.40 -6.13
N LYS A 620 -13.49 6.64 -5.77
CA LYS A 620 -12.83 7.86 -6.25
C LYS A 620 -11.34 7.86 -5.90
N GLU A 621 -10.97 7.43 -4.69
CA GLU A 621 -9.57 7.28 -4.25
C GLU A 621 -8.78 6.34 -5.18
N ARG A 622 -9.41 5.25 -5.63
CA ARG A 622 -8.77 4.22 -6.47
C ARG A 622 -8.65 4.60 -7.94
N ILE A 623 -9.50 5.48 -8.46
CA ILE A 623 -9.56 5.80 -9.91
C ILE A 623 -8.99 7.18 -10.26
N TYR A 624 -8.97 8.12 -9.31
CA TYR A 624 -8.66 9.53 -9.55
C TYR A 624 -7.30 9.74 -10.23
N GLU A 625 -6.21 9.17 -9.71
CA GLU A 625 -4.87 9.39 -10.30
C GLU A 625 -4.79 8.97 -11.77
N ARG A 626 -5.61 7.98 -12.18
CA ARG A 626 -5.69 7.55 -13.56
C ARG A 626 -6.50 8.51 -14.42
N PHE A 627 -7.68 8.93 -13.95
CA PHE A 627 -8.54 9.84 -14.71
C PHE A 627 -7.97 11.24 -14.83
N LYS A 628 -7.23 11.70 -13.83
CA LYS A 628 -6.38 12.89 -13.92
C LYS A 628 -5.45 12.86 -15.14
N VAL A 629 -4.76 11.74 -15.35
CA VAL A 629 -3.86 11.56 -16.51
C VAL A 629 -4.67 11.50 -17.81
N PHE A 630 -5.82 10.84 -17.82
CA PHE A 630 -6.68 10.77 -19.00
C PHE A 630 -7.22 12.13 -19.40
N VAL A 631 -7.76 12.90 -18.46
CA VAL A 631 -8.28 14.24 -18.74
C VAL A 631 -7.17 15.16 -19.25
N LYS A 632 -5.97 15.10 -18.65
CA LYS A 632 -4.78 15.82 -19.17
C LYS A 632 -4.49 15.43 -20.62
N ASN A 633 -4.45 14.15 -20.94
CA ASN A 633 -4.18 13.66 -22.29
C ASN A 633 -5.25 14.09 -23.30
N ILE A 634 -6.53 14.00 -22.93
CA ILE A 634 -7.63 14.45 -23.80
C ILE A 634 -7.47 15.92 -24.16
N ILE A 635 -7.25 16.77 -23.15
CA ILE A 635 -7.01 18.21 -23.34
C ILE A 635 -5.81 18.42 -24.27
N SER A 636 -4.67 17.82 -23.96
CA SER A 636 -3.44 17.94 -24.76
C SER A 636 -3.63 17.51 -26.21
N THR A 637 -4.25 16.35 -26.45
CA THR A 637 -4.50 15.83 -27.80
C THR A 637 -5.39 16.78 -28.60
N ILE A 638 -6.45 17.33 -28.01
CA ILE A 638 -7.32 18.29 -28.69
C ILE A 638 -6.51 19.54 -29.05
N LEU A 639 -5.76 20.08 -28.09
CA LEU A 639 -5.05 21.34 -28.26
C LEU A 639 -3.93 21.32 -29.27
N PHE A 640 -3.02 20.36 -29.12
CA PHE A 640 -1.84 20.29 -29.96
C PHE A 640 -2.22 20.06 -31.42
N ASN A 641 -3.31 19.33 -31.67
CA ASN A 641 -3.81 19.14 -33.02
C ASN A 641 -4.53 20.40 -33.56
N MET A 642 -5.39 21.05 -32.77
CA MET A 642 -6.08 22.28 -33.22
C MET A 642 -5.12 23.44 -33.55
N ALA A 643 -4.04 23.60 -32.78
CA ALA A 643 -3.12 24.71 -33.00
C ALA A 643 -2.23 24.56 -34.25
N THR A 644 -2.14 23.37 -34.84
CA THR A 644 -1.38 23.14 -36.07
C THR A 644 -2.09 23.68 -37.32
N LEU A 645 -3.33 24.15 -37.19
CA LEU A 645 -4.17 24.55 -38.32
C LEU A 645 -4.19 26.07 -38.50
N GLU A 646 -3.87 26.53 -39.72
CA GLU A 646 -3.97 27.94 -40.09
C GLU A 646 -5.44 28.42 -40.13
N ASN A 647 -6.37 27.56 -40.57
CA ASN A 647 -7.83 27.82 -40.66
C ASN A 647 -8.63 27.06 -39.59
N HIS A 648 -8.23 27.18 -38.33
CA HIS A 648 -8.81 26.45 -37.19
C HIS A 648 -10.33 26.58 -37.02
N GLU A 649 -10.95 27.69 -37.44
CA GLU A 649 -12.40 27.95 -37.29
C GLU A 649 -13.28 26.98 -38.12
N LYS A 650 -12.69 26.21 -39.06
CA LYS A 650 -13.41 25.25 -39.91
C LYS A 650 -13.47 23.82 -39.35
N TYR A 651 -12.77 23.55 -38.25
CA TYR A 651 -12.59 22.20 -37.72
C TYR A 651 -13.06 22.13 -36.27
N THR A 652 -13.46 20.93 -35.85
CA THR A 652 -14.07 20.67 -34.55
C THR A 652 -13.38 19.51 -33.84
N VAL A 653 -13.70 19.31 -32.56
CA VAL A 653 -13.25 18.14 -31.79
C VAL A 653 -13.69 16.82 -32.45
N GLU A 654 -14.85 16.81 -33.13
CA GLU A 654 -15.31 15.62 -33.88
C GLU A 654 -14.35 15.22 -35.01
N ASP A 655 -13.70 16.19 -35.67
CA ASP A 655 -12.74 15.91 -36.75
C ASP A 655 -11.49 15.21 -36.21
N ILE A 656 -11.07 15.57 -34.98
CA ILE A 656 -9.97 14.91 -34.27
C ILE A 656 -10.37 13.46 -33.92
N LEU A 657 -11.59 13.23 -33.47
CA LEU A 657 -12.10 11.89 -33.19
C LEU A 657 -12.09 11.01 -34.45
N LYS A 658 -12.58 11.53 -35.57
CA LYS A 658 -12.56 10.83 -36.87
C LYS A 658 -11.13 10.53 -37.33
N TRP A 659 -10.22 11.49 -37.19
CA TRP A 659 -8.81 11.28 -37.49
C TRP A 659 -8.19 10.18 -36.62
N ILE A 660 -8.46 10.16 -35.32
CA ILE A 660 -7.96 9.11 -34.41
C ILE A 660 -8.50 7.73 -34.82
N LEU A 661 -9.78 7.62 -35.17
CA LEU A 661 -10.38 6.37 -35.67
C LEU A 661 -9.75 5.92 -37.00
N PHE A 662 -9.37 6.87 -37.85
CA PHE A 662 -8.71 6.61 -39.14
C PHE A 662 -7.28 6.07 -38.97
N ILE A 663 -6.47 6.69 -38.09
CA ILE A 663 -5.07 6.29 -37.87
C ILE A 663 -4.92 5.07 -36.95
N ASN A 664 -5.88 4.85 -36.04
CA ASN A 664 -5.93 3.74 -35.10
C ASN A 664 -7.17 2.88 -35.37
N LYS A 665 -7.11 2.02 -36.38
CA LYS A 665 -8.27 1.22 -36.77
C LYS A 665 -8.58 0.16 -35.72
N ASP A 666 -9.85 -0.20 -35.60
CA ASP A 666 -10.36 -1.14 -34.58
C ASP A 666 -9.62 -2.48 -34.55
N SER A 667 -9.27 -3.03 -35.72
CA SER A 667 -8.56 -4.29 -35.86
C SER A 667 -7.07 -4.22 -35.51
N ASP A 668 -6.50 -3.02 -35.43
CA ASP A 668 -5.07 -2.85 -35.22
C ASP A 668 -4.73 -3.12 -33.75
N SER A 669 -3.62 -3.82 -33.52
CA SER A 669 -3.05 -3.98 -32.18
C SER A 669 -2.63 -2.62 -31.63
N VAL A 670 -2.82 -2.39 -30.33
CA VAL A 670 -2.44 -1.13 -29.68
C VAL A 670 -0.90 -1.05 -29.53
N TRP A 671 -0.22 -0.63 -30.61
CA TRP A 671 1.21 -0.34 -30.66
C TRP A 671 1.43 1.06 -31.24
N GLY A 672 2.10 1.92 -30.48
CA GLY A 672 2.57 3.22 -30.95
C GLY A 672 3.26 3.98 -29.82
N ASP A 673 4.49 4.42 -30.06
CA ASP A 673 5.02 5.59 -29.37
C ASP A 673 4.54 6.79 -30.21
N GLN A 674 3.63 7.59 -29.63
CA GLN A 674 3.24 8.88 -30.22
C GLN A 674 4.37 9.89 -30.05
#